data_AF-A0A074SE44-F1
#
_entry.id   AF-A0A074SE44-F1
#
_cell.length_a   1.000
_cell.length_b   1.000
_cell.length_c   1.000
_cell.angle_alpha   90.00
_cell.angle_beta   90.00
_cell.angle_gamma   90.00
#
_symmetry.space_group_name_H-M   'P 1'
#
loop_
_entity.id
_entity.type
_entity.pdbx_description
1 polymer ?
#
loop_
_entity_poly.entity_id
_entity_poly.type
_entity_poly.pdbx_seq_one_letter_code
_entity_poly.pdbx_strand_id
1 'polypeptide(L)'
;MQTHRSPAFLQQHIRNIPTTLPTALHQLNLSPKFDIYACCPQCSRLYPQPSPQTELPVTCNARNLDGLECGVSLSTTHRRGNISWQRPILRYSHMRFETWISEMLMCPGMEDSFEAGRPNLKPGSAMANVWDAPYVCAFPNPDQPSFMDAPEDELRLIMMLHYDYFNPFGLMAAGKNRSVGCFFMICLNLPPDCRYNASNAYLVSMIPGPSEPKLENQPMFVGPIVNDMMELYSTGIWISRTHKYPNGRRVRAAIAIKSMDTPAARGAGGFATHSHTRFCHACNATLDKIDCTCLQHFQLRNNESHRAQVSHWGNAKSIKDQKKIYDLYGVRWVDWLKFPWWNPTDVIVVGPMHWSKNILDKQLRQNMAWNWTIPAGLPEDIPSSIQPITELEYHWGSRAFLCLDEANFQKAGLTAPLIHYLCRQRNIYEAGLSSLRLIKDLNQWQRTHSLISEDGSRTPYAIQKFGDGTDIPLARAHFYVSKIPAASISSVSQHTRILDLKQLCKDQNLDIQGSKEELIKRLQASFANVRVPNMPDVAPPTKSNKNSQTTSLLGFEVLDQIQRDMEQTTLPSWIKYPPINFATVDHGTLQAEEMKSLAMVSFTITLVRLWGQHNSDPQLRYRLDHFLNLMIAVCILALQSITELDISAFEIHYDAYLQGLKSLYPACTSVPVQHFGLHIPHYLRALGPSTRYTESTCEQFIGMFRKITTNFKFGDLELTLHREFVMGSRLKGLFECEGFTTPLDEFGEVVQEFLQKHIPSQSKQTWKATHPSEPTFVSDSVYDALQAWSHSWSAPALPRRLYICSRIRLANVTYAPYTTSKGDSRILFNPPGQNIVALLPGQIEFILKEPEGATGESRIVLLVRPFQSLTAEDSLHDLYANHPLIGSAGAGFAQLYYEEMANETYLIEPRNLVSHIATCPFTDPETTISRKALVILSLDLVSLPILILPTASDLYF
;
A
#
# COMPACT_ATOMS: atom_id res chain seq x y z
N MET A 1 23.72 -55.50 -24.45
CA MET A 1 23.02 -56.57 -23.72
C MET A 1 21.81 -55.98 -23.01
N GLN A 2 20.63 -56.05 -23.63
CA GLN A 2 19.36 -55.73 -22.97
C GLN A 2 19.01 -56.89 -22.04
N THR A 3 19.08 -56.66 -20.72
CA THR A 3 18.63 -57.64 -19.74
C THR A 3 17.10 -57.63 -19.71
N HIS A 4 16.49 -58.66 -20.30
CA HIS A 4 15.07 -58.94 -20.14
C HIS A 4 14.76 -59.15 -18.66
N ARG A 5 14.26 -58.10 -17.99
CA ARG A 5 13.69 -58.19 -16.64
C ARG A 5 12.46 -59.11 -16.69
N SER A 6 12.31 -59.98 -15.69
CA SER A 6 11.24 -60.99 -15.71
C SER A 6 9.85 -60.33 -15.78
N PRO A 7 8.84 -60.96 -16.40
CA PRO A 7 7.46 -60.46 -16.43
C PRO A 7 6.90 -60.17 -15.03
N ALA A 8 7.33 -60.93 -14.01
CA ALA A 8 6.99 -60.71 -12.61
C ALA A 8 7.62 -59.42 -12.05
N PHE A 9 8.88 -59.11 -12.40
CA PHE A 9 9.54 -57.85 -12.04
C PHE A 9 8.81 -56.64 -12.66
N LEU A 10 8.45 -56.74 -13.94
CA LEU A 10 7.67 -55.71 -14.63
C LEU A 10 6.27 -55.55 -14.03
N GLN A 11 5.54 -56.63 -13.76
CA GLN A 11 4.21 -56.56 -13.12
C GLN A 11 4.27 -56.01 -11.69
N GLN A 12 5.30 -56.35 -10.92
CA GLN A 12 5.49 -55.84 -9.56
C GLN A 12 5.80 -54.34 -9.56
N HIS A 13 6.58 -53.85 -10.53
CA HIS A 13 6.92 -52.43 -10.61
C HIS A 13 5.85 -51.59 -11.32
N ILE A 14 5.13 -52.12 -12.31
CA ILE A 14 3.97 -51.46 -12.92
C ILE A 14 2.87 -51.20 -11.89
N ARG A 15 2.65 -52.11 -10.94
CA ARG A 15 1.70 -51.88 -9.81
C ARG A 15 2.14 -50.75 -8.87
N ASN A 16 3.43 -50.43 -8.83
CA ASN A 16 3.98 -49.36 -8.01
C ASN A 16 4.01 -48.01 -8.76
N ILE A 17 3.78 -48.00 -10.08
CA ILE A 17 3.67 -46.76 -10.85
C ILE A 17 2.40 -46.04 -10.39
N PRO A 18 2.51 -44.81 -9.88
CA PRO A 18 1.36 -44.07 -9.40
C PRO A 18 0.44 -43.73 -10.58
N THR A 19 -0.80 -44.23 -10.55
CA THR A 19 -1.82 -43.94 -11.58
C THR A 19 -2.61 -42.66 -11.30
N THR A 20 -2.37 -42.03 -10.15
CA THR A 20 -2.96 -40.74 -9.78
C THR A 20 -1.89 -39.79 -9.26
N LEU A 21 -2.06 -38.50 -9.54
CA LEU A 21 -1.16 -37.45 -9.06
C LEU A 21 -1.01 -37.44 -7.52
N PRO A 22 -2.08 -37.60 -6.70
CA PRO A 22 -1.94 -37.73 -5.25
C PRO A 22 -1.03 -38.89 -4.82
N THR A 23 -1.15 -40.05 -5.48
CA THR A 23 -0.27 -41.20 -5.19
C THR A 23 1.18 -40.90 -5.57
N ALA A 24 1.42 -40.21 -6.69
CA ALA A 24 2.74 -39.80 -7.11
C ALA A 24 3.38 -38.81 -6.12
N LEU A 25 2.65 -37.77 -5.73
CA LEU A 25 3.10 -36.78 -4.74
C LEU A 25 3.36 -37.40 -3.36
N HIS A 26 2.56 -38.40 -2.98
CA HIS A 26 2.76 -39.17 -1.75
C HIS A 26 4.04 -40.04 -1.82
N GLN A 27 4.28 -40.72 -2.94
CA GLN A 27 5.51 -41.51 -3.15
C GLN A 27 6.77 -40.64 -3.19
N LEU A 28 6.68 -39.42 -3.72
CA LEU A 28 7.74 -38.40 -3.68
C LEU A 28 7.96 -37.82 -2.27
N ASN A 29 7.15 -38.24 -1.27
CA ASN A 29 7.22 -37.78 0.12
C ASN A 29 7.16 -36.25 0.27
N LEU A 30 6.39 -35.58 -0.60
CA LEU A 30 6.29 -34.11 -0.63
C LEU A 30 5.32 -33.56 0.41
N SER A 31 4.54 -34.41 1.07
CA SER A 31 3.56 -33.98 2.07
C SER A 31 4.26 -33.39 3.31
N PRO A 32 3.88 -32.17 3.74
CA PRO A 32 4.47 -31.54 4.91
C PRO A 32 4.01 -32.19 6.22
N LYS A 33 4.86 -32.05 7.24
CA LYS A 33 4.50 -32.35 8.63
C LYS A 33 4.03 -31.06 9.30
N PHE A 34 2.83 -31.10 9.87
CA PHE A 34 2.24 -29.98 10.59
C PHE A 34 1.87 -30.38 12.00
N ASP A 35 2.08 -29.45 12.93
CA ASP A 35 1.42 -29.47 14.22
C ASP A 35 0.00 -28.94 14.03
N ILE A 36 -0.97 -29.80 14.29
CA ILE A 36 -2.38 -29.47 14.12
C ILE A 36 -3.00 -29.26 15.50
N TYR A 37 -3.82 -28.21 15.60
CA TYR A 37 -4.54 -27.84 16.81
C TYR A 37 -6.03 -27.77 16.51
N ALA A 38 -6.85 -28.34 17.40
CA ALA A 38 -8.26 -28.01 17.46
C ALA A 38 -8.42 -26.59 18.01
N CYS A 39 -9.22 -25.77 17.33
CA CYS A 39 -9.44 -24.38 17.70
C CYS A 39 -10.89 -24.18 18.19
N CYS A 40 -11.06 -23.55 19.34
CA CYS A 40 -12.39 -23.17 19.82
C CYS A 40 -13.00 -22.08 18.93
N PRO A 41 -14.21 -22.27 18.36
CA PRO A 41 -14.81 -21.30 17.44
C PRO A 41 -15.25 -19.98 18.10
N GLN A 42 -15.32 -19.91 19.43
CA GLN A 42 -15.73 -18.70 20.16
C GLN A 42 -14.55 -17.91 20.74
N CYS A 43 -13.64 -18.57 21.45
CA CYS A 43 -12.53 -17.91 22.15
C CYS A 43 -11.16 -18.15 21.49
N SER A 44 -11.11 -18.89 20.39
CA SER A 44 -9.89 -19.21 19.64
C SER A 44 -8.81 -19.96 20.41
N ARG A 45 -9.11 -20.48 21.62
CA ARG A 45 -8.19 -21.34 22.37
C ARG A 45 -7.76 -22.54 21.51
N LEU A 46 -6.46 -22.77 21.47
CA LEU A 46 -5.86 -23.91 20.78
C LEU A 46 -5.67 -25.09 21.73
N TYR A 47 -6.01 -26.29 21.24
CA TYR A 47 -5.77 -27.57 21.89
C TYR A 47 -4.99 -28.45 20.92
N PRO A 48 -3.87 -29.07 21.31
CA PRO A 48 -3.15 -30.00 20.44
C PRO A 48 -4.10 -31.08 19.91
N GLN A 49 -3.95 -31.47 18.64
CA GLN A 49 -4.77 -32.53 18.07
C GLN A 49 -4.58 -33.84 18.88
N PRO A 50 -5.66 -34.59 19.14
CA PRO A 50 -5.57 -35.80 19.94
C PRO A 50 -4.60 -36.81 19.34
N SER A 51 -3.68 -37.28 20.18
CA SER A 51 -2.79 -38.42 19.94
C SER A 51 -3.29 -39.61 20.79
N PRO A 52 -2.74 -40.82 20.64
CA PRO A 52 -3.05 -41.93 21.57
C PRO A 52 -2.81 -41.59 23.05
N GLN A 53 -2.04 -40.54 23.35
CA GLN A 53 -1.75 -40.08 24.71
C GLN A 53 -2.55 -38.84 25.14
N THR A 54 -3.30 -38.19 24.24
CA THR A 54 -3.95 -36.89 24.52
C THR A 54 -5.39 -36.89 24.04
N GLU A 55 -6.36 -36.87 24.95
CA GLU A 55 -7.78 -36.74 24.59
C GLU A 55 -8.17 -35.27 24.44
N LEU A 56 -8.87 -34.95 23.33
CA LEU A 56 -9.45 -33.63 23.13
C LEU A 56 -10.72 -33.49 24.00
N PRO A 57 -10.85 -32.43 24.83
CA PRO A 57 -12.07 -32.24 25.59
C PRO A 57 -13.27 -32.02 24.65
N VAL A 58 -14.44 -32.51 25.05
CA VAL A 58 -15.68 -32.36 24.26
C VAL A 58 -16.04 -30.88 24.11
N THR A 59 -15.89 -30.11 25.18
CA THR A 59 -16.17 -28.68 25.27
C THR A 59 -14.93 -27.88 25.68
N CYS A 60 -14.89 -26.61 25.29
CA CYS A 60 -13.81 -25.70 25.61
C CYS A 60 -13.82 -25.34 27.10
N ASN A 61 -12.73 -25.64 27.81
CA ASN A 61 -12.54 -25.34 29.24
C ASN A 61 -11.77 -24.04 29.50
N ALA A 62 -11.58 -23.21 28.47
CA ALA A 62 -10.91 -21.92 28.60
C ALA A 62 -11.76 -20.95 29.43
N ARG A 63 -11.10 -20.21 30.34
CA ARG A 63 -11.72 -19.17 31.17
C ARG A 63 -11.25 -17.79 30.76
N ASN A 64 -12.16 -16.82 30.73
CA ASN A 64 -11.81 -15.41 30.56
C ASN A 64 -11.30 -14.81 31.89
N LEU A 65 -10.91 -13.53 31.87
CA LEU A 65 -10.39 -12.83 33.05
C LEU A 65 -11.41 -12.70 34.19
N ASP A 66 -12.70 -12.71 33.87
CA ASP A 66 -13.77 -12.65 34.88
C ASP A 66 -14.11 -14.06 35.43
N GLY A 67 -13.33 -15.09 35.06
CA GLY A 67 -13.48 -16.47 35.53
C GLY A 67 -14.57 -17.28 34.82
N LEU A 68 -15.23 -16.71 33.81
CA LEU A 68 -16.29 -17.35 33.03
C LEU A 68 -15.70 -18.34 32.04
N GLU A 69 -16.23 -19.57 32.07
CA GLU A 69 -15.83 -20.65 31.18
C GLU A 69 -16.52 -20.52 29.81
N CYS A 70 -15.79 -20.84 28.73
CA CYS A 70 -16.30 -20.75 27.37
C CYS A 70 -17.39 -21.80 27.06
N GLY A 71 -17.15 -23.07 27.40
CA GLY A 71 -18.14 -24.16 27.31
C GLY A 71 -18.54 -24.61 25.90
N VAL A 72 -18.05 -23.99 24.83
CA VAL A 72 -18.43 -24.33 23.45
C VAL A 72 -17.85 -25.67 23.00
N SER A 73 -18.63 -26.48 22.27
CA SER A 73 -18.16 -27.73 21.68
C SER A 73 -16.93 -27.52 20.80
N LEU A 74 -15.92 -28.39 20.94
CA LEU A 74 -14.71 -28.36 20.12
C LEU A 74 -14.78 -29.29 18.91
N SER A 75 -15.73 -30.24 18.91
CA SER A 75 -15.86 -31.23 17.85
C SER A 75 -17.31 -31.45 17.41
N THR A 76 -17.45 -31.96 16.19
CA THR A 76 -18.70 -32.46 15.61
C THR A 76 -18.63 -33.95 15.38
N THR A 77 -19.71 -34.65 15.67
CA THR A 77 -19.82 -36.08 15.43
C THR A 77 -20.14 -36.35 13.97
N HIS A 78 -19.29 -37.11 13.30
CA HIS A 78 -19.52 -37.62 11.96
C HIS A 78 -19.91 -39.09 12.03
N ARG A 79 -20.78 -39.52 11.10
CA ARG A 79 -21.19 -40.92 10.95
C ARG A 79 -21.04 -41.37 9.50
N ARG A 80 -20.50 -42.56 9.31
CA ARG A 80 -20.47 -43.27 8.01
C ARG A 80 -20.88 -44.72 8.26
N GLY A 81 -22.11 -45.07 7.87
CA GLY A 81 -22.71 -46.34 8.27
C GLY A 81 -22.78 -46.44 9.80
N ASN A 82 -22.27 -47.55 10.36
CA ASN A 82 -22.25 -47.81 11.80
C ASN A 82 -21.05 -47.19 12.54
N ILE A 83 -20.12 -46.54 11.83
CA ILE A 83 -18.92 -45.94 12.44
C ILE A 83 -19.19 -44.46 12.71
N SER A 84 -19.06 -44.05 13.98
CA SER A 84 -19.08 -42.64 14.39
C SER A 84 -17.72 -42.20 14.90
N TRP A 85 -17.27 -41.01 14.50
CA TRP A 85 -16.03 -40.40 15.03
C TRP A 85 -16.23 -38.92 15.29
N GLN A 86 -15.45 -38.36 16.22
CA GLN A 86 -15.42 -36.93 16.48
C GLN A 86 -14.40 -36.24 15.58
N ARG A 87 -14.74 -35.05 15.10
CA ARG A 87 -13.84 -34.22 14.30
C ARG A 87 -13.82 -32.80 14.86
N PRO A 88 -12.64 -32.16 15.02
CA PRO A 88 -12.58 -30.76 15.40
C PRO A 88 -13.39 -29.86 14.47
N ILE A 89 -14.10 -28.88 15.03
CA ILE A 89 -14.91 -27.91 14.25
C ILE A 89 -13.99 -27.01 13.41
N LEU A 90 -12.95 -26.46 14.03
CA LEU A 90 -11.93 -25.65 13.39
C LEU A 90 -10.55 -26.24 13.69
N ARG A 91 -9.63 -26.08 12.73
CA ARG A 91 -8.24 -26.51 12.86
C ARG A 91 -7.30 -25.37 12.54
N TYR A 92 -6.31 -25.19 13.41
CA TYR A 92 -5.14 -24.36 13.15
C TYR A 92 -3.99 -25.30 12.79
N SER A 93 -3.29 -25.02 11.69
CA SER A 93 -2.15 -25.80 11.24
C SER A 93 -0.88 -24.97 11.30
N HIS A 94 0.17 -25.50 11.91
CA HIS A 94 1.46 -24.85 12.10
C HIS A 94 2.57 -25.74 11.53
N MET A 95 3.39 -25.19 10.65
CA MET A 95 4.64 -25.81 10.21
C MET A 95 5.73 -25.39 11.19
N ARG A 96 6.61 -26.29 11.61
CA ARG A 96 7.79 -25.92 12.42
C ARG A 96 8.90 -25.41 11.51
N PHE A 97 9.62 -24.40 11.97
CA PHE A 97 10.72 -23.80 11.20
C PHE A 97 11.80 -24.82 10.85
N GLU A 98 12.10 -25.72 11.79
CA GLU A 98 13.02 -26.84 11.63
C GLU A 98 12.71 -27.68 10.39
N THR A 99 11.42 -27.93 10.12
CA THR A 99 10.99 -28.72 8.96
C THR A 99 11.31 -27.99 7.67
N TRP A 100 10.99 -26.71 7.61
CA TRP A 100 11.25 -25.88 6.42
C TRP A 100 12.76 -25.71 6.19
N ILE A 101 13.52 -25.31 7.20
CA ILE A 101 14.94 -25.00 7.02
C ILE A 101 15.77 -26.26 6.73
N SER A 102 15.44 -27.41 7.33
CA SER A 102 16.14 -28.67 7.04
C SER A 102 16.00 -29.05 5.56
N GLU A 103 14.84 -28.81 4.96
CA GLU A 103 14.60 -29.07 3.53
C GLU A 103 15.44 -28.13 2.66
N MET A 104 15.46 -26.84 3.01
CA MET A 104 16.25 -25.83 2.30
C MET A 104 17.76 -26.12 2.34
N LEU A 105 18.30 -26.50 3.51
CA LEU A 105 19.73 -26.78 3.69
C LEU A 105 20.20 -28.09 3.03
N MET A 106 19.27 -28.94 2.60
CA MET A 106 19.59 -30.13 1.80
C MET A 106 19.74 -29.80 0.30
N CYS A 107 19.28 -28.64 -0.15
CA CYS A 107 19.40 -28.20 -1.53
C CYS A 107 20.83 -27.68 -1.82
N PRO A 108 21.51 -28.20 -2.87
CA PRO A 108 22.82 -27.70 -3.27
C PRO A 108 22.83 -26.19 -3.55
N GLY A 109 23.85 -25.48 -3.06
CA GLY A 109 24.03 -24.02 -3.24
C GLY A 109 23.12 -23.12 -2.38
N MET A 110 22.15 -23.68 -1.66
CA MET A 110 21.26 -22.89 -0.79
C MET A 110 21.99 -22.31 0.42
N GLU A 111 22.89 -23.10 1.03
CA GLU A 111 23.70 -22.66 2.16
C GLU A 111 24.61 -21.48 1.79
N ASP A 112 25.29 -21.56 0.65
CA ASP A 112 26.13 -20.47 0.16
C ASP A 112 25.30 -19.20 -0.09
N SER A 113 24.05 -19.36 -0.58
CA SER A 113 23.13 -18.24 -0.78
C SER A 113 22.71 -17.59 0.55
N PHE A 114 22.48 -18.37 1.60
CA PHE A 114 22.18 -17.81 2.93
C PHE A 114 23.40 -17.11 3.56
N GLU A 115 24.60 -17.67 3.40
CA GLU A 115 25.85 -17.14 3.95
C GLU A 115 26.36 -15.89 3.21
N ALA A 116 25.97 -15.72 1.95
CA ALA A 116 26.21 -14.49 1.20
C ALA A 116 25.43 -13.29 1.76
N GLY A 117 24.27 -13.53 2.38
CA GLY A 117 23.45 -12.50 3.00
C GLY A 117 24.02 -12.03 4.34
N ARG A 118 24.75 -10.92 4.32
CA ARG A 118 25.39 -10.33 5.51
C ARG A 118 25.34 -8.80 5.50
N PRO A 119 25.40 -8.16 6.68
CA PRO A 119 25.56 -6.71 6.81
C PRO A 119 26.64 -6.14 5.89
N ASN A 120 26.30 -5.10 5.12
CA ASN A 120 27.19 -4.43 4.18
C ASN A 120 26.94 -2.92 4.21
N LEU A 121 27.18 -2.30 5.36
CA LEU A 121 27.04 -0.85 5.49
C LEU A 121 28.12 -0.15 4.70
N LYS A 122 27.69 0.62 3.70
CA LYS A 122 28.52 1.56 2.95
C LYS A 122 27.94 2.95 3.16
N PRO A 123 28.37 3.68 4.20
CA PRO A 123 27.85 5.01 4.51
C PRO A 123 27.93 5.92 3.29
N GLY A 124 26.84 6.62 2.98
CA GLY A 124 26.77 7.56 1.86
C GLY A 124 26.62 6.94 0.47
N SER A 125 26.59 5.61 0.33
CA SER A 125 26.24 4.96 -0.95
C SER A 125 24.75 4.66 -1.05
N ALA A 126 24.25 4.50 -2.27
CA ALA A 126 22.88 4.02 -2.50
C ALA A 126 22.67 2.64 -1.86
N MET A 127 21.55 2.49 -1.16
CA MET A 127 21.13 1.21 -0.57
C MET A 127 20.29 0.46 -1.58
N ALA A 128 20.71 -0.74 -1.98
CA ALA A 128 19.96 -1.59 -2.90
C ALA A 128 19.24 -2.73 -2.17
N ASN A 129 19.61 -3.02 -0.91
CA ASN A 129 19.08 -4.11 -0.11
C ASN A 129 18.90 -3.70 1.37
N VAL A 130 18.14 -4.49 2.13
CA VAL A 130 18.01 -4.33 3.60
C VAL A 130 19.34 -4.52 4.33
N TRP A 131 20.28 -5.23 3.72
CA TRP A 131 21.63 -5.45 4.23
C TRP A 131 22.56 -4.24 4.07
N ASP A 132 22.22 -3.30 3.20
CA ASP A 132 22.93 -2.03 3.04
C ASP A 132 22.43 -0.97 4.04
N ALA A 133 21.39 -1.30 4.82
CA ALA A 133 20.70 -0.41 5.73
C ALA A 133 21.07 -0.67 7.21
N PRO A 134 21.05 0.37 8.08
CA PRO A 134 21.58 0.31 9.44
C PRO A 134 20.85 -0.68 10.36
N TYR A 135 19.54 -0.87 10.19
CA TYR A 135 18.74 -1.62 11.16
C TYR A 135 19.16 -3.10 11.30
N VAL A 136 19.33 -3.81 10.18
CA VAL A 136 19.69 -5.24 10.21
C VAL A 136 21.11 -5.44 10.72
N CYS A 137 22.00 -4.48 10.43
CA CYS A 137 23.39 -4.50 10.86
C CYS A 137 23.52 -4.36 12.38
N ALA A 138 22.72 -3.47 12.97
CA ALA A 138 22.64 -3.24 14.41
C ALA A 138 21.62 -4.15 15.12
N PHE A 139 21.16 -5.23 14.47
CA PHE A 139 20.13 -6.08 15.04
C PHE A 139 20.65 -6.77 16.32
N PRO A 140 19.94 -6.65 17.46
CA PRO A 140 20.51 -6.94 18.77
C PRO A 140 20.72 -8.44 19.02
N ASN A 141 21.75 -8.76 19.79
CA ASN A 141 22.01 -10.07 20.41
C ASN A 141 22.54 -9.83 21.85
N PRO A 142 22.06 -10.53 22.90
CA PRO A 142 22.47 -10.25 24.28
C PRO A 142 23.99 -10.31 24.53
N ASP A 143 24.69 -11.19 23.81
CA ASP A 143 26.11 -11.49 24.07
C ASP A 143 27.09 -10.92 23.03
N GLN A 144 26.59 -10.26 21.98
CA GLN A 144 27.41 -9.79 20.85
C GLN A 144 26.93 -8.45 20.30
N PRO A 145 27.81 -7.66 19.65
CA PRO A 145 27.44 -6.38 19.04
C PRO A 145 26.29 -6.49 18.03
N SER A 146 26.27 -7.57 17.23
CA SER A 146 25.19 -7.88 16.29
C SER A 146 24.76 -9.34 16.37
N PHE A 147 23.48 -9.59 16.12
CA PHE A 147 22.97 -10.94 15.84
C PHE A 147 23.62 -11.55 14.62
N MET A 148 24.15 -10.77 13.67
CA MET A 148 24.79 -11.35 12.49
C MET A 148 26.25 -11.76 12.72
N ASP A 149 26.83 -11.47 13.89
CA ASP A 149 28.19 -11.87 14.26
C ASP A 149 28.24 -13.37 14.64
N ALA A 150 28.12 -14.25 13.64
CA ALA A 150 28.08 -15.69 13.82
C ALA A 150 29.47 -16.35 13.77
N PRO A 151 29.71 -17.41 14.58
CA PRO A 151 30.79 -18.36 14.33
C PRO A 151 30.68 -19.01 12.93
N GLU A 152 31.79 -19.52 12.40
CA GLU A 152 31.87 -20.09 11.03
C GLU A 152 30.96 -21.32 10.81
N ASP A 153 30.68 -22.08 11.87
CA ASP A 153 29.84 -23.28 11.86
C ASP A 153 28.37 -23.02 12.23
N GLU A 154 27.99 -21.76 12.48
CA GLU A 154 26.63 -21.37 12.87
C GLU A 154 25.96 -20.53 11.77
N LEU A 155 24.80 -20.98 11.28
CA LEU A 155 23.99 -20.19 10.36
C LEU A 155 23.07 -19.25 11.14
N ARG A 156 23.02 -17.97 10.77
CA ARG A 156 22.09 -17.00 11.34
C ARG A 156 21.23 -16.34 10.28
N LEU A 157 19.91 -16.47 10.47
CA LEU A 157 18.92 -16.07 9.48
C LEU A 157 18.06 -14.92 9.99
N ILE A 158 17.85 -13.92 9.13
CA ILE A 158 16.93 -12.82 9.36
C ILE A 158 15.65 -13.05 8.55
N MET A 159 14.53 -13.11 9.26
CA MET A 159 13.22 -13.37 8.69
C MET A 159 12.38 -12.08 8.67
N MET A 160 11.65 -11.88 7.57
CA MET A 160 10.58 -10.90 7.45
C MET A 160 9.23 -11.59 7.58
N LEU A 161 8.36 -11.08 8.44
CA LEU A 161 7.02 -11.62 8.70
C LEU A 161 5.96 -10.87 7.88
N HIS A 162 5.11 -11.63 7.20
CA HIS A 162 3.85 -11.19 6.64
C HIS A 162 2.68 -11.88 7.34
N TYR A 163 1.58 -11.17 7.45
CA TYR A 163 0.35 -11.63 8.07
C TYR A 163 -0.82 -10.94 7.41
N ASP A 164 -1.80 -11.71 6.97
CA ASP A 164 -2.98 -11.15 6.32
C ASP A 164 -4.18 -12.09 6.44
N TYR A 165 -5.36 -11.52 6.19
CA TYR A 165 -6.65 -12.19 6.08
C TYR A 165 -7.21 -12.05 4.68
N PHE A 166 -7.74 -13.13 4.13
CA PHE A 166 -8.31 -13.11 2.80
C PHE A 166 -9.57 -13.95 2.68
N ASN A 167 -10.40 -13.63 1.69
CA ASN A 167 -11.52 -14.48 1.32
C ASN A 167 -11.01 -15.65 0.44
N PRO A 168 -11.08 -16.90 0.93
CA PRO A 168 -10.58 -18.06 0.19
C PRO A 168 -11.43 -18.39 -1.05
N PHE A 169 -12.63 -17.82 -1.17
CA PHE A 169 -13.56 -18.06 -2.29
C PHE A 169 -13.55 -16.94 -3.34
N GLY A 170 -12.66 -15.95 -3.22
CA GLY A 170 -12.61 -14.79 -4.11
C GLY A 170 -13.84 -13.89 -4.02
N LEU A 171 -14.03 -13.04 -5.03
CA LEU A 171 -15.15 -12.08 -5.15
C LEU A 171 -16.43 -12.71 -5.72
N MET A 172 -16.69 -14.00 -5.50
CA MET A 172 -17.87 -14.64 -6.09
C MET A 172 -19.19 -14.08 -5.53
N ALA A 173 -20.16 -13.89 -6.44
CA ALA A 173 -21.40 -13.13 -6.37
C ALA A 173 -22.44 -13.47 -5.28
N ALA A 174 -22.09 -14.24 -4.25
CA ALA A 174 -23.01 -14.69 -3.20
C ALA A 174 -22.98 -13.83 -1.90
N GLY A 175 -22.31 -12.67 -1.90
CA GLY A 175 -22.43 -11.64 -0.86
C GLY A 175 -21.97 -11.99 0.56
N LYS A 176 -21.52 -13.21 0.85
CA LYS A 176 -21.01 -13.60 2.16
C LYS A 176 -19.50 -13.42 2.22
N ASN A 177 -19.05 -12.32 2.83
CA ASN A 177 -17.65 -12.12 3.19
C ASN A 177 -17.22 -13.23 4.16
N ARG A 178 -16.25 -14.03 3.73
CA ARG A 178 -15.57 -15.05 4.53
C ARG A 178 -14.10 -14.69 4.63
N SER A 179 -13.46 -15.07 5.72
CA SER A 179 -12.06 -14.74 5.95
C SER A 179 -11.32 -15.92 6.58
N VAL A 180 -10.11 -16.18 6.09
CA VAL A 180 -9.10 -17.07 6.66
C VAL A 180 -7.79 -16.30 6.76
N GLY A 181 -6.97 -16.59 7.77
CA GLY A 181 -5.69 -15.89 7.96
C GLY A 181 -4.51 -16.76 7.59
N CYS A 182 -3.39 -16.14 7.25
CA CYS A 182 -2.12 -16.83 7.00
C CYS A 182 -0.93 -16.05 7.55
N PHE A 183 0.08 -16.77 8.03
CA PHE A 183 1.39 -16.21 8.36
C PHE A 183 2.45 -16.73 7.39
N PHE A 184 3.19 -15.81 6.77
CA PHE A 184 4.33 -16.14 5.93
C PHE A 184 5.60 -15.51 6.48
N MET A 185 6.72 -16.18 6.28
CA MET A 185 8.04 -15.59 6.50
C MET A 185 8.90 -15.69 5.25
N ILE A 186 9.65 -14.63 4.98
CA ILE A 186 10.64 -14.56 3.91
C ILE A 186 12.03 -14.47 4.54
N CYS A 187 12.95 -15.33 4.11
CA CYS A 187 14.33 -15.28 4.55
C CYS A 187 15.09 -14.17 3.80
N LEU A 188 15.48 -13.12 4.51
CA LEU A 188 16.16 -11.95 3.93
C LEU A 188 17.61 -12.23 3.57
N ASN A 189 18.20 -13.33 4.05
CA ASN A 189 19.56 -13.75 3.68
C ASN A 189 19.65 -14.17 2.21
N LEU A 190 18.57 -14.74 1.64
CA LEU A 190 18.55 -15.10 0.23
C LEU A 190 18.63 -13.87 -0.67
N PRO A 191 19.23 -13.92 -1.87
CA PRO A 191 19.21 -12.81 -2.81
C PRO A 191 17.79 -12.28 -3.09
N PRO A 192 17.59 -10.96 -3.31
CA PRO A 192 16.26 -10.37 -3.58
C PRO A 192 15.46 -11.08 -4.67
N ASP A 193 16.17 -11.69 -5.60
CA ASP A 193 15.64 -12.20 -6.85
C ASP A 193 15.09 -13.61 -6.75
N CYS A 194 15.41 -14.30 -5.65
CA CYS A 194 14.88 -15.60 -5.35
C CYS A 194 14.21 -15.69 -3.97
N ARG A 195 14.47 -14.74 -3.04
CA ARG A 195 13.91 -14.82 -1.68
C ARG A 195 12.37 -14.85 -1.64
N TYR A 196 11.73 -14.24 -2.64
CA TYR A 196 10.27 -14.19 -2.78
C TYR A 196 9.69 -15.33 -3.63
N ASN A 197 10.51 -16.27 -4.10
CA ASN A 197 10.02 -17.44 -4.80
C ASN A 197 9.19 -18.30 -3.83
N ALA A 198 8.06 -18.82 -4.31
CA ALA A 198 7.21 -19.69 -3.48
C ALA A 198 7.95 -20.94 -2.96
N SER A 199 8.96 -21.43 -3.69
CA SER A 199 9.85 -22.54 -3.26
C SER A 199 10.72 -22.17 -2.05
N ASN A 200 11.01 -20.88 -1.84
CA ASN A 200 11.84 -20.36 -0.75
C ASN A 200 11.02 -19.72 0.37
N ALA A 201 9.74 -19.43 0.14
CA ALA A 201 8.85 -18.83 1.12
C ALA A 201 8.43 -19.84 2.20
N TYR A 202 8.44 -19.39 3.46
CA TYR A 202 8.01 -20.20 4.59
C TYR A 202 6.56 -19.87 4.96
N LEU A 203 5.60 -20.71 4.53
CA LEU A 203 4.22 -20.64 5.01
C LEU A 203 4.17 -21.24 6.41
N VAL A 204 4.06 -20.38 7.42
CA VAL A 204 4.20 -20.76 8.83
C VAL A 204 2.93 -21.42 9.33
N SER A 205 1.79 -20.78 9.09
CA SER A 205 0.51 -21.28 9.59
C SER A 205 -0.69 -20.70 8.88
N MET A 206 -1.83 -21.39 9.04
CA MET A 206 -3.14 -20.98 8.57
C MET A 206 -4.11 -20.84 9.75
N ILE A 207 -4.77 -19.69 9.84
CA ILE A 207 -5.79 -19.36 10.85
C ILE A 207 -7.17 -19.72 10.30
N PRO A 208 -7.97 -20.52 11.02
CA PRO A 208 -9.28 -20.94 10.56
C PRO A 208 -10.29 -19.79 10.44
N GLY A 209 -11.15 -19.87 9.44
CA GLY A 209 -12.32 -19.00 9.25
C GLY A 209 -13.52 -19.44 10.10
N PRO A 210 -14.76 -18.96 9.81
CA PRO A 210 -15.20 -18.20 8.64
C PRO A 210 -15.01 -16.68 8.71
N SER A 211 -14.54 -16.15 9.83
CA SER A 211 -14.38 -14.73 10.11
C SER A 211 -13.06 -14.47 10.80
N GLU A 212 -12.54 -13.25 10.65
CA GLU A 212 -11.36 -12.82 11.38
C GLU A 212 -11.59 -12.96 12.90
N PRO A 213 -10.61 -13.49 13.66
CA PRO A 213 -10.70 -13.53 15.10
C PRO A 213 -10.68 -12.10 15.65
N LYS A 214 -11.35 -11.92 16.79
CA LYS A 214 -11.26 -10.66 17.53
C LYS A 214 -9.79 -10.34 17.86
N LEU A 215 -9.45 -9.05 17.91
CA LEU A 215 -8.10 -8.58 18.22
C LEU A 215 -7.52 -9.12 19.56
N GLU A 216 -8.38 -9.43 20.52
CA GLU A 216 -8.05 -10.04 21.82
C GLU A 216 -7.71 -11.54 21.72
N ASN A 217 -8.20 -12.21 20.68
CA ASN A 217 -8.00 -13.64 20.43
C ASN A 217 -6.82 -13.93 19.51
N GLN A 218 -6.36 -12.94 18.72
CA GLN A 218 -5.19 -13.06 17.84
C GLN A 218 -3.94 -13.67 18.51
N PRO A 219 -3.59 -13.33 19.78
CA PRO A 219 -2.43 -13.90 20.45
C PRO A 219 -2.44 -15.45 20.53
N MET A 220 -3.63 -16.08 20.53
CA MET A 220 -3.74 -17.55 20.59
C MET A 220 -3.08 -18.22 19.37
N PHE A 221 -3.13 -17.59 18.20
CA PHE A 221 -2.53 -18.13 16.96
C PHE A 221 -1.05 -17.76 16.83
N VAL A 222 -0.62 -16.70 17.49
CA VAL A 222 0.78 -16.22 17.49
C VAL A 222 1.64 -17.03 18.45
N GLY A 223 1.07 -17.54 19.55
CA GLY A 223 1.78 -18.27 20.59
C GLY A 223 2.70 -19.39 20.09
N PRO A 224 2.22 -20.34 19.26
CA PRO A 224 3.07 -21.40 18.69
C PRO A 224 4.26 -20.86 17.89
N ILE A 225 4.05 -19.80 17.09
CA ILE A 225 5.10 -19.17 16.27
C ILE A 225 6.15 -18.51 17.17
N VAL A 226 5.71 -17.77 18.19
CA VAL A 226 6.62 -17.08 19.11
C VAL A 226 7.48 -18.07 19.88
N ASN A 227 6.92 -19.20 20.31
CA ASN A 227 7.67 -20.24 21.02
C ASN A 227 8.81 -20.81 20.14
N ASP A 228 8.50 -21.22 18.90
CA ASP A 228 9.51 -21.74 17.96
C ASP A 228 10.60 -20.69 17.67
N MET A 229 10.21 -19.44 17.43
CA MET A 229 11.15 -18.38 17.07
C MET A 229 11.97 -17.87 18.26
N MET A 230 11.47 -17.99 19.50
CA MET A 230 12.23 -17.70 20.72
C MET A 230 13.35 -18.72 20.92
N GLU A 231 13.07 -20.01 20.72
CA GLU A 231 14.07 -21.08 20.74
C GLU A 231 15.15 -20.83 19.68
N LEU A 232 14.74 -20.54 18.44
CA LEU A 232 15.65 -20.23 17.33
C LEU A 232 16.54 -19.01 17.59
N TYR A 233 16.00 -17.97 18.22
CA TYR A 233 16.81 -16.79 18.52
C TYR A 233 17.79 -17.04 19.67
N SER A 234 17.33 -17.65 20.76
CA SER A 234 18.13 -17.78 22.00
C SER A 234 19.18 -18.88 21.89
N THR A 235 18.75 -20.12 21.69
CA THR A 235 19.62 -21.31 21.66
C THR A 235 19.86 -21.82 20.25
N GLY A 236 19.02 -21.51 19.28
CA GLY A 236 19.09 -22.12 17.96
C GLY A 236 18.75 -23.61 18.00
N ILE A 237 18.72 -24.21 16.82
CA ILE A 237 18.47 -25.63 16.60
C ILE A 237 19.69 -26.29 15.94
N TRP A 238 19.90 -27.57 16.23
CA TRP A 238 20.94 -28.36 15.56
C TRP A 238 20.33 -29.15 14.40
N ILE A 239 20.76 -28.85 13.17
CA ILE A 239 20.36 -29.63 12.00
C ILE A 239 21.41 -30.72 11.81
N SER A 240 21.02 -31.99 11.97
CA SER A 240 21.96 -33.11 12.05
C SER A 240 22.76 -33.40 10.79
N ARG A 241 22.26 -32.96 9.62
CA ARG A 241 22.93 -33.11 8.32
C ARG A 241 22.39 -32.07 7.36
N THR A 242 23.30 -31.44 6.62
CA THR A 242 23.00 -30.49 5.53
C THR A 242 23.79 -30.88 4.28
N HIS A 243 23.60 -30.16 3.18
CA HIS A 243 24.36 -30.40 1.96
C HIS A 243 25.86 -30.09 2.14
N LYS A 244 26.19 -28.94 2.73
CA LYS A 244 27.57 -28.45 2.94
C LYS A 244 28.21 -28.99 4.21
N TYR A 245 27.42 -29.26 5.26
CA TYR A 245 27.90 -29.82 6.54
C TYR A 245 27.26 -31.19 6.81
N PRO A 246 27.89 -32.30 6.40
CA PRO A 246 27.36 -33.65 6.58
C PRO A 246 27.19 -34.08 8.06
N ASN A 247 27.98 -33.49 8.96
CA ASN A 247 27.89 -33.71 10.41
C ASN A 247 26.87 -32.78 11.09
N GLY A 248 26.18 -31.96 10.30
CA GLY A 248 25.24 -30.98 10.77
C GLY A 248 25.86 -29.64 11.10
N ARG A 249 24.99 -28.68 11.40
CA ARG A 249 25.34 -27.31 11.80
C ARG A 249 24.27 -26.72 12.71
N ARG A 250 24.65 -25.73 13.51
CA ARG A 250 23.69 -24.96 14.31
C ARG A 250 23.04 -23.89 13.44
N VAL A 251 21.75 -23.67 13.64
CA VAL A 251 20.97 -22.64 12.96
C VAL A 251 20.22 -21.80 13.98
N ARG A 252 20.36 -20.47 13.90
CA ARG A 252 19.56 -19.49 14.62
C ARG A 252 18.79 -18.63 13.64
N ALA A 253 17.63 -18.12 14.07
CA ALA A 253 16.83 -17.23 13.25
C ALA A 253 16.13 -16.17 14.09
N ALA A 254 15.90 -14.99 13.51
CA ALA A 254 15.20 -13.89 14.16
C ALA A 254 14.18 -13.24 13.23
N ILE A 255 13.02 -12.83 13.76
CA ILE A 255 12.07 -11.99 13.01
C ILE A 255 12.46 -10.52 13.17
N ALA A 256 13.09 -9.95 12.13
CA ALA A 256 13.55 -8.57 12.15
C ALA A 256 12.48 -7.60 11.65
N ILE A 257 11.95 -7.83 10.45
CA ILE A 257 11.03 -6.91 9.76
C ILE A 257 9.61 -7.49 9.76
N LYS A 258 8.59 -6.63 9.86
CA LYS A 258 7.18 -7.00 9.71
C LYS A 258 6.54 -6.07 8.68
N SER A 259 6.03 -6.66 7.60
CA SER A 259 5.41 -5.94 6.50
C SER A 259 4.04 -6.54 6.19
N MET A 260 3.01 -5.73 6.37
CA MET A 260 1.62 -6.15 6.28
C MET A 260 0.73 -4.90 6.14
N ASP A 261 -0.55 -5.10 5.86
CA ASP A 261 -1.49 -4.00 5.78
C ASP A 261 -1.64 -3.28 7.14
N THR A 262 -2.18 -2.05 7.13
CA THR A 262 -2.27 -1.23 8.35
C THR A 262 -3.09 -1.90 9.48
N PRO A 263 -4.25 -2.52 9.22
CA PRO A 263 -4.96 -3.33 10.21
C PRO A 263 -4.13 -4.44 10.85
N ALA A 264 -3.48 -5.30 10.06
CA ALA A 264 -2.66 -6.40 10.55
C ALA A 264 -1.42 -5.89 11.31
N ALA A 265 -0.78 -4.82 10.81
CA ALA A 265 0.38 -4.19 11.42
C ALA A 265 0.09 -3.72 12.85
N ARG A 266 -1.03 -3.03 13.04
CA ARG A 266 -1.51 -2.57 14.35
C ARG A 266 -1.93 -3.75 15.22
N GLY A 267 -2.54 -4.75 14.60
CA GLY A 267 -2.79 -6.07 15.15
C GLY A 267 -1.55 -6.64 15.82
N ALA A 268 -0.48 -6.84 15.06
CA ALA A 268 0.78 -7.41 15.51
C ALA A 268 1.56 -6.52 16.50
N GLY A 269 1.44 -5.19 16.39
CA GLY A 269 2.10 -4.26 17.31
C GLY A 269 1.41 -4.09 18.67
N GLY A 270 0.19 -4.62 18.83
CA GLY A 270 -0.61 -4.40 20.02
C GLY A 270 -1.26 -3.02 20.08
N PHE A 271 -1.38 -2.31 18.95
CA PHE A 271 -2.01 -0.99 18.87
C PHE A 271 -3.51 -1.08 18.58
N ALA A 272 -4.26 -0.03 18.90
CA ALA A 272 -5.68 0.09 18.59
C ALA A 272 -5.93 0.16 17.08
N THR A 273 -7.17 0.29 16.61
CA THR A 273 -7.48 0.46 15.18
C THR A 273 -7.19 1.89 14.70
N HIS A 274 -7.21 2.12 13.38
CA HIS A 274 -6.99 3.46 12.79
C HIS A 274 -8.11 4.47 13.14
N SER A 275 -9.25 3.99 13.64
CA SER A 275 -10.39 4.79 14.10
C SER A 275 -10.32 5.16 15.59
N HIS A 276 -9.33 4.67 16.32
CA HIS A 276 -9.11 5.02 17.73
C HIS A 276 -8.46 6.40 17.86
N THR A 277 -8.74 7.16 18.93
CA THR A 277 -8.17 8.50 19.16
C THR A 277 -6.65 8.51 18.98
N ARG A 278 -5.94 7.52 19.55
CA ARG A 278 -4.51 7.28 19.31
C ARG A 278 -4.30 6.40 18.08
N PHE A 279 -4.49 6.98 16.90
CA PHE A 279 -4.51 6.24 15.65
C PHE A 279 -3.12 5.96 15.08
N CYS A 280 -2.04 6.65 15.47
CA CYS A 280 -0.72 6.38 14.92
C CYS A 280 0.05 5.34 15.76
N HIS A 281 0.73 4.38 15.12
CA HIS A 281 1.58 3.39 15.80
C HIS A 281 3.05 3.82 15.93
N ALA A 282 3.46 4.86 15.19
CA ALA A 282 4.83 5.38 15.21
C ALA A 282 4.99 6.64 16.09
N CYS A 283 3.96 7.49 16.20
CA CYS A 283 3.99 8.68 17.05
C CYS A 283 2.76 8.84 17.95
N ASN A 284 2.74 9.91 18.74
CA ASN A 284 1.67 10.26 19.67
C ASN A 284 0.50 11.05 19.03
N ALA A 285 0.45 11.17 17.71
CA ALA A 285 -0.63 11.85 17.00
C ALA A 285 -2.01 11.28 17.36
N THR A 286 -2.96 12.19 17.50
CA THR A 286 -4.34 11.88 17.83
C THR A 286 -5.29 12.28 16.70
N LEU A 287 -6.44 11.61 16.58
CA LEU A 287 -7.41 11.87 15.51
C LEU A 287 -7.88 13.31 15.48
N ASP A 288 -7.89 13.99 16.63
CA ASP A 288 -8.26 15.39 16.69
C ASP A 288 -7.18 16.25 15.99
N LYS A 289 -5.89 15.89 16.02
CA LYS A 289 -4.78 16.58 15.33
C LYS A 289 -4.40 15.95 13.97
N ILE A 290 -5.30 15.19 13.36
CA ILE A 290 -5.03 14.44 12.12
C ILE A 290 -4.68 15.32 10.91
N ASP A 291 -5.12 16.58 10.94
CA ASP A 291 -4.87 17.58 9.91
C ASP A 291 -3.51 18.26 10.06
N CYS A 292 -2.75 17.99 11.13
CA CYS A 292 -1.39 18.49 11.29
C CYS A 292 -0.43 17.63 10.46
N THR A 293 0.17 18.26 9.46
CA THR A 293 1.05 17.62 8.46
C THR A 293 2.52 17.65 8.87
N CYS A 294 2.90 18.53 9.82
CA CYS A 294 4.27 18.61 10.30
C CYS A 294 4.56 17.54 11.36
N LEU A 295 5.43 16.57 11.02
CA LEU A 295 5.79 15.47 11.91
C LEU A 295 6.48 15.95 13.20
N GLN A 296 7.18 17.09 13.17
CA GLN A 296 7.92 17.64 14.32
C GLN A 296 7.02 18.05 15.49
N HIS A 297 5.73 18.27 15.23
CA HIS A 297 4.74 18.54 16.29
C HIS A 297 4.36 17.28 17.09
N PHE A 298 4.77 16.10 16.64
CA PHE A 298 4.48 14.84 17.30
C PHE A 298 5.74 14.22 17.87
N GLN A 299 5.60 13.60 19.04
CA GLN A 299 6.68 12.80 19.61
C GLN A 299 6.56 11.38 19.09
N LEU A 300 7.68 10.82 18.63
CA LEU A 300 7.78 9.40 18.31
C LEU A 300 7.53 8.57 19.56
N ARG A 301 6.88 7.42 19.39
CA ARG A 301 6.62 6.49 20.49
C ARG A 301 7.93 5.84 20.95
N ASN A 302 8.05 5.66 22.26
CA ASN A 302 9.15 4.92 22.88
C ASN A 302 8.70 3.48 23.16
N ASN A 303 9.52 2.49 22.79
CA ASN A 303 9.29 1.06 23.04
C ASN A 303 9.11 0.73 24.54
N GLU A 304 9.88 1.36 25.43
CA GLU A 304 9.79 1.14 26.87
C GLU A 304 8.41 1.55 27.40
N SER A 305 7.95 2.74 27.00
CA SER A 305 6.61 3.21 27.34
C SER A 305 5.53 2.31 26.74
N HIS A 306 5.70 1.84 25.51
CA HIS A 306 4.76 0.90 24.87
C HIS A 306 4.67 -0.41 25.64
N ARG A 307 5.82 -1.02 25.97
CA ARG A 307 5.91 -2.25 26.76
C ARG A 307 5.29 -2.09 28.15
N ALA A 308 5.50 -0.96 28.82
CA ALA A 308 4.88 -0.67 30.11
C ALA A 308 3.35 -0.59 30.00
N GLN A 309 2.82 0.14 29.01
CA GLN A 309 1.37 0.28 28.79
C GLN A 309 0.71 -1.06 28.40
N VAL A 310 1.37 -1.84 27.54
CA VAL A 310 0.89 -3.17 27.14
C VAL A 310 0.93 -4.15 28.32
N SER A 311 1.98 -4.11 29.14
CA SER A 311 2.07 -4.93 30.36
C SER A 311 0.99 -4.54 31.37
N HIS A 312 0.69 -3.25 31.49
CA HIS A 312 -0.42 -2.77 32.31
C HIS A 312 -1.77 -3.34 31.86
N TRP A 313 -2.01 -3.41 30.54
CA TRP A 313 -3.18 -4.07 29.97
C TRP A 313 -3.20 -5.59 30.23
N GLY A 314 -2.05 -6.26 30.06
CA GLY A 314 -1.92 -7.71 30.27
C GLY A 314 -2.13 -8.14 31.72
N ASN A 315 -1.75 -7.28 32.67
CA ASN A 315 -1.88 -7.52 34.12
C ASN A 315 -3.22 -7.05 34.71
N ALA A 316 -4.15 -6.56 33.89
CA ALA A 316 -5.46 -6.14 34.35
C ALA A 316 -6.28 -7.33 34.91
N LYS A 317 -7.04 -7.08 35.98
CA LYS A 317 -7.77 -8.12 36.71
C LYS A 317 -9.17 -8.43 36.17
N SER A 318 -9.66 -7.63 35.22
CA SER A 318 -11.00 -7.76 34.64
C SER A 318 -11.03 -7.26 33.20
N ILE A 319 -12.01 -7.73 32.42
CA ILE A 319 -12.22 -7.25 31.04
C ILE A 319 -12.56 -5.75 31.04
N LYS A 320 -13.27 -5.27 32.07
CA LYS A 320 -13.61 -3.86 32.23
C LYS A 320 -12.36 -2.99 32.40
N ASP A 321 -11.37 -3.45 33.16
CA ASP A 321 -10.13 -2.70 33.36
C ASP A 321 -9.24 -2.72 32.11
N GLN A 322 -9.18 -3.86 31.40
CA GLN A 322 -8.56 -3.91 30.07
C GLN A 322 -9.15 -2.89 29.11
N LYS A 323 -10.49 -2.77 29.09
CA LYS A 323 -11.17 -1.78 28.24
C LYS A 323 -10.78 -0.34 28.60
N LYS A 324 -10.73 0.02 29.88
CA LYS A 324 -10.31 1.37 30.30
C LYS A 324 -8.88 1.69 29.84
N ILE A 325 -7.96 0.73 29.98
CA ILE A 325 -6.56 0.89 29.58
C ILE A 325 -6.45 1.04 28.06
N TYR A 326 -7.20 0.21 27.31
CA TYR A 326 -7.28 0.31 25.86
C TYR A 326 -7.82 1.66 25.40
N ASP A 327 -8.92 2.14 25.99
CA ASP A 327 -9.53 3.43 25.63
C ASP A 327 -8.58 4.61 25.95
N LEU A 328 -7.71 4.48 26.98
CA LEU A 328 -6.75 5.52 27.37
C LEU A 328 -5.48 5.54 26.50
N TYR A 329 -4.84 4.40 26.31
CA TYR A 329 -3.52 4.29 25.66
C TYR A 329 -3.59 3.77 24.22
N GLY A 330 -4.70 3.16 23.83
CA GLY A 330 -4.86 2.53 22.52
C GLY A 330 -3.91 1.34 22.34
N VAL A 331 -3.67 0.56 23.39
CA VAL A 331 -2.77 -0.60 23.35
C VAL A 331 -3.39 -1.83 24.03
N ARG A 332 -2.90 -3.02 23.66
CA ARG A 332 -3.25 -4.31 24.25
C ARG A 332 -2.08 -5.29 24.19
N TRP A 333 -2.16 -6.37 24.97
CA TRP A 333 -1.17 -7.45 24.92
C TRP A 333 -1.18 -8.20 23.60
N VAL A 334 0.03 -8.49 23.11
CA VAL A 334 0.30 -9.34 21.96
C VAL A 334 1.53 -10.19 22.26
N ASP A 335 1.48 -11.45 21.85
CA ASP A 335 2.54 -12.41 22.17
C ASP A 335 3.88 -12.09 21.50
N TRP A 336 3.87 -11.29 20.43
CA TRP A 336 5.08 -10.80 19.79
C TRP A 336 6.01 -10.01 20.73
N LEU A 337 5.47 -9.37 21.78
CA LEU A 337 6.26 -8.61 22.76
C LEU A 337 7.07 -9.50 23.72
N LYS A 338 6.87 -10.82 23.69
CA LYS A 338 7.71 -11.78 24.42
C LYS A 338 9.15 -11.78 23.91
N PHE A 339 9.37 -11.45 22.64
CA PHE A 339 10.72 -11.26 22.09
C PHE A 339 11.38 -10.02 22.73
N PRO A 340 12.57 -10.15 23.34
CA PRO A 340 13.28 -9.01 23.95
C PRO A 340 13.56 -7.86 22.97
N TRP A 341 13.87 -8.19 21.72
CA TRP A 341 14.20 -7.22 20.67
C TRP A 341 12.97 -6.60 19.98
N TRP A 342 11.75 -7.03 20.31
CA TRP A 342 10.58 -6.53 19.61
C TRP A 342 10.35 -5.06 19.90
N ASN A 343 10.49 -4.21 18.88
CA ASN A 343 10.11 -2.82 18.94
C ASN A 343 9.08 -2.50 17.85
N PRO A 344 7.78 -2.50 18.15
CA PRO A 344 6.75 -2.36 17.13
C PRO A 344 6.71 -0.96 16.48
N THR A 345 7.45 0.03 16.98
CA THR A 345 7.58 1.34 16.31
C THR A 345 8.57 1.29 15.14
N ASP A 346 9.64 0.51 15.27
CA ASP A 346 10.76 0.49 14.33
C ASP A 346 10.64 -0.64 13.31
N VAL A 347 9.97 -1.74 13.69
CA VAL A 347 9.97 -3.00 12.93
C VAL A 347 8.68 -3.26 12.15
N ILE A 348 7.61 -2.55 12.48
CA ILE A 348 6.31 -2.65 11.80
C ILE A 348 6.21 -1.49 10.82
N VAL A 349 6.57 -1.78 9.58
CA VAL A 349 6.64 -0.76 8.53
C VAL A 349 5.25 -0.31 8.11
N VAL A 350 5.16 0.89 7.54
CA VAL A 350 3.99 1.29 6.76
C VAL A 350 4.05 0.53 5.43
N GLY A 351 3.15 -0.45 5.25
CA GLY A 351 3.07 -1.29 4.04
C GLY A 351 3.06 -0.45 2.76
N PRO A 352 4.16 -0.40 1.97
CA PRO A 352 4.31 0.55 0.87
C PRO A 352 3.26 0.36 -0.24
N MET A 353 2.87 -0.89 -0.53
CA MET A 353 1.90 -1.19 -1.57
C MET A 353 0.49 -0.74 -1.18
N HIS A 354 0.03 -1.08 0.03
CA HIS A 354 -1.27 -0.66 0.55
C HIS A 354 -1.33 0.83 0.80
N TRP A 355 -0.26 1.43 1.32
CA TRP A 355 -0.19 2.88 1.47
C TRP A 355 -0.35 3.56 0.11
N SER A 356 0.43 3.17 -0.90
CA SER A 356 0.35 3.73 -2.26
C SER A 356 -1.05 3.56 -2.84
N LYS A 357 -1.63 2.36 -2.76
CA LYS A 357 -3.01 2.12 -3.23
C LYS A 357 -4.02 3.04 -2.54
N ASN A 358 -3.98 3.12 -1.21
CA ASN A 358 -4.97 3.84 -0.42
C ASN A 358 -4.83 5.37 -0.56
N ILE A 359 -3.61 5.89 -0.68
CA ILE A 359 -3.39 7.33 -0.90
C ILE A 359 -3.79 7.74 -2.32
N LEU A 360 -3.51 6.90 -3.32
CA LEU A 360 -3.95 7.11 -4.71
C LEU A 360 -5.47 7.03 -4.83
N ASP A 361 -6.12 6.05 -4.20
CA ASP A 361 -7.58 5.96 -4.16
C ASP A 361 -8.18 7.21 -3.49
N LYS A 362 -7.63 7.62 -2.33
CA LYS A 362 -8.06 8.85 -1.66
C LYS A 362 -7.94 10.07 -2.59
N GLN A 363 -6.82 10.21 -3.29
CA GLN A 363 -6.60 11.36 -4.17
C GLN A 363 -7.48 11.33 -5.42
N LEU A 364 -7.43 10.25 -6.20
CA LEU A 364 -8.10 10.15 -7.50
C LEU A 364 -9.62 9.95 -7.36
N ARG A 365 -10.04 9.02 -6.49
CA ARG A 365 -11.46 8.67 -6.35
C ARG A 365 -12.23 9.66 -5.50
N GLN A 366 -11.66 10.17 -4.41
CA GLN A 366 -12.40 11.00 -3.46
C GLN A 366 -12.11 12.49 -3.64
N ASN A 367 -10.84 12.90 -3.70
CA ASN A 367 -10.51 14.33 -3.73
C ASN A 367 -10.72 14.92 -5.13
N MET A 368 -10.28 14.20 -6.16
CA MET A 368 -10.48 14.55 -7.58
C MET A 368 -11.80 13.98 -8.14
N ALA A 369 -12.49 13.14 -7.35
CA ALA A 369 -13.87 12.71 -7.55
C ALA A 369 -14.19 12.03 -8.90
N TRP A 370 -13.38 11.07 -9.36
CA TRP A 370 -13.63 10.41 -10.66
C TRP A 370 -15.07 9.88 -10.85
N ASN A 371 -15.76 10.36 -11.90
CA ASN A 371 -17.17 10.02 -12.08
C ASN A 371 -17.61 10.10 -13.55
N TRP A 372 -18.06 8.97 -14.08
CA TRP A 372 -18.54 8.81 -15.46
C TRP A 372 -19.93 9.41 -15.74
N THR A 373 -20.64 9.87 -14.71
CA THR A 373 -22.03 10.31 -14.83
C THR A 373 -22.20 11.83 -14.76
N ILE A 374 -21.15 12.57 -14.41
CA ILE A 374 -21.18 14.02 -14.24
C ILE A 374 -20.08 14.70 -15.05
N PRO A 375 -20.32 15.90 -15.60
CA PRO A 375 -19.36 16.62 -16.42
C PRO A 375 -18.10 17.02 -15.65
N ALA A 376 -17.02 17.18 -16.40
CA ALA A 376 -15.75 17.69 -15.92
C ALA A 376 -15.86 19.17 -15.57
N GLY A 377 -15.32 19.56 -14.42
CA GLY A 377 -15.28 20.95 -13.99
C GLY A 377 -14.78 21.08 -12.56
N LEU A 378 -14.43 22.30 -12.18
CA LEU A 378 -14.14 22.61 -10.79
C LEU A 378 -15.43 22.47 -9.98
N PRO A 379 -15.46 21.65 -8.91
CA PRO A 379 -16.64 21.52 -8.08
C PRO A 379 -17.04 22.88 -7.48
N GLU A 380 -18.19 23.40 -7.89
CA GLU A 380 -18.78 24.62 -7.31
C GLU A 380 -19.49 24.34 -5.98
N ASP A 381 -19.75 23.06 -5.69
CA ASP A 381 -20.56 22.65 -4.55
C ASP A 381 -19.84 22.88 -3.23
N ILE A 382 -20.20 24.00 -2.65
CA ILE A 382 -20.05 24.37 -1.27
C ILE A 382 -20.67 23.24 -0.39
N PRO A 383 -19.87 22.50 0.41
CA PRO A 383 -20.40 21.51 1.34
C PRO A 383 -21.55 22.07 2.18
N SER A 384 -22.48 21.23 2.63
CA SER A 384 -23.60 21.67 3.50
C SER A 384 -23.16 22.41 4.78
N SER A 385 -21.91 22.22 5.21
CA SER A 385 -21.27 22.97 6.29
C SER A 385 -20.84 24.39 5.92
N ILE A 386 -20.91 24.79 4.65
CA ILE A 386 -20.45 26.07 4.10
C ILE A 386 -21.65 26.88 3.53
N GLN A 387 -22.88 26.52 3.90
CA GLN A 387 -24.08 27.27 3.54
C GLN A 387 -23.93 28.77 3.93
N PRO A 388 -24.46 29.70 3.12
CA PRO A 388 -24.41 31.12 3.42
C PRO A 388 -25.07 31.39 4.77
N ILE A 389 -24.36 32.12 5.64
CA ILE A 389 -24.89 32.56 6.94
C ILE A 389 -25.53 33.93 6.79
N THR A 390 -26.62 34.17 7.52
CA THR A 390 -27.27 35.48 7.54
C THR A 390 -26.47 36.49 8.39
N GLU A 391 -26.68 37.79 8.16
CA GLU A 391 -26.04 38.84 8.96
C GLU A 391 -26.38 38.72 10.46
N LEU A 392 -27.62 38.34 10.79
CA LEU A 392 -28.05 38.10 12.17
C LEU A 392 -27.37 36.87 12.81
N GLU A 393 -27.18 35.81 12.02
CA GLU A 393 -26.44 34.62 12.43
C GLU A 393 -24.98 34.94 12.73
N TYR A 394 -24.35 35.70 11.83
CA TYR A 394 -22.98 36.18 12.00
C TYR A 394 -22.85 37.09 13.22
N HIS A 395 -23.75 38.07 13.38
CA HIS A 395 -23.74 39.00 14.50
C HIS A 395 -23.84 38.26 15.84
N TRP A 396 -24.84 37.38 16.00
CA TRP A 396 -24.97 36.55 17.20
C TRP A 396 -23.72 35.69 17.45
N GLY A 397 -23.22 35.00 16.43
CA GLY A 397 -22.03 34.16 16.53
C GLY A 397 -20.76 34.90 16.91
N SER A 398 -20.55 36.06 16.29
CA SER A 398 -19.39 36.91 16.53
C SER A 398 -19.41 37.46 17.95
N ARG A 399 -20.58 37.89 18.46
CA ARG A 399 -20.74 38.30 19.86
C ARG A 399 -20.49 37.15 20.82
N ALA A 400 -21.05 35.96 20.54
CA ALA A 400 -20.79 34.77 21.34
C ALA A 400 -19.29 34.42 21.37
N PHE A 401 -18.61 34.49 20.24
CA PHE A 401 -17.18 34.23 20.13
C PHE A 401 -16.30 35.30 20.81
N LEU A 402 -16.67 36.58 20.78
CA LEU A 402 -15.82 37.64 21.35
C LEU A 402 -16.06 37.87 22.86
N CYS A 403 -17.21 37.43 23.38
CA CYS A 403 -17.68 37.84 24.71
C CYS A 403 -18.03 36.71 25.67
N LEU A 404 -18.03 35.44 25.24
CA LEU A 404 -18.20 34.30 26.16
C LEU A 404 -16.84 33.76 26.62
N ASP A 405 -16.81 33.22 27.83
CA ASP A 405 -15.75 32.31 28.26
C ASP A 405 -15.86 30.96 27.53
N GLU A 406 -14.86 30.11 27.68
CA GLU A 406 -14.79 28.81 26.98
C GLU A 406 -16.00 27.91 27.26
N ALA A 407 -16.43 27.83 28.53
CA ALA A 407 -17.49 26.93 28.96
C ALA A 407 -18.86 27.35 28.40
N ASN A 408 -19.12 28.66 28.36
CA ASN A 408 -20.34 29.24 27.81
C ASN A 408 -20.31 29.27 26.28
N PHE A 409 -19.15 29.48 25.66
CA PHE A 409 -19.01 29.41 24.20
C PHE A 409 -19.31 28.01 23.67
N GLN A 410 -18.81 26.96 24.34
CA GLN A 410 -19.13 25.56 24.00
C GLN A 410 -20.63 25.25 24.10
N LYS A 411 -21.34 25.91 25.02
CA LYS A 411 -22.80 25.73 25.23
C LYS A 411 -23.65 26.73 24.44
N ALA A 412 -23.05 27.61 23.65
CA ALA A 412 -23.77 28.69 22.96
C ALA A 412 -24.79 28.15 21.93
N GLY A 413 -24.59 26.93 21.43
CA GLY A 413 -25.49 26.28 20.47
C GLY A 413 -25.37 26.85 19.06
N LEU A 414 -24.18 27.31 18.67
CA LEU A 414 -23.90 27.84 17.34
C LEU A 414 -24.24 26.80 16.26
N THR A 415 -24.77 27.26 15.13
CA THR A 415 -25.05 26.40 13.98
C THR A 415 -23.74 25.92 13.36
N ALA A 416 -23.75 24.74 12.74
CA ALA A 416 -22.57 24.23 12.06
C ALA A 416 -22.05 25.23 10.99
N PRO A 417 -22.87 25.78 10.07
CA PRO A 417 -22.39 26.74 9.08
C PRO A 417 -21.66 27.96 9.67
N LEU A 418 -22.13 28.47 10.80
CA LEU A 418 -21.52 29.59 11.50
C LEU A 418 -20.16 29.24 12.13
N ILE A 419 -20.04 28.05 12.74
CA ILE A 419 -18.77 27.57 13.31
C ILE A 419 -17.72 27.46 12.20
N HIS A 420 -18.10 26.84 11.09
CA HIS A 420 -17.28 26.69 9.90
C HIS A 420 -16.84 28.06 9.34
N TYR A 421 -17.78 28.99 9.20
CA TYR A 421 -17.47 30.36 8.78
C TYR A 421 -16.47 31.06 9.71
N LEU A 422 -16.64 30.95 11.03
CA LEU A 422 -15.72 31.54 12.01
C LEU A 422 -14.32 30.91 11.92
N CYS A 423 -14.22 29.60 11.68
CA CYS A 423 -12.96 28.91 11.44
C CYS A 423 -12.26 29.44 10.19
N ARG A 424 -12.99 29.57 9.07
CA ARG A 424 -12.43 30.04 7.80
C ARG A 424 -11.88 31.46 7.88
N GLN A 425 -12.60 32.38 8.53
CA GLN A 425 -12.12 33.76 8.74
C GLN A 425 -10.78 33.83 9.50
N ARG A 426 -10.42 32.75 10.19
CA ARG A 426 -9.24 32.64 11.06
C ARG A 426 -8.20 31.66 10.52
N ASN A 427 -8.38 31.20 9.28
CA ASN A 427 -7.52 30.20 8.65
C ASN A 427 -7.39 28.89 9.45
N ILE A 428 -8.47 28.47 10.11
CA ILE A 428 -8.56 27.19 10.82
C ILE A 428 -9.12 26.15 9.85
N TYR A 429 -8.41 25.04 9.68
CA TYR A 429 -8.83 23.93 8.84
C TYR A 429 -10.10 23.28 9.38
N GLU A 430 -11.07 23.01 8.50
CA GLU A 430 -12.43 22.64 8.93
C GLU A 430 -13.00 21.36 8.29
N ALA A 431 -12.37 20.86 7.23
CA ALA A 431 -12.94 19.84 6.37
C ALA A 431 -13.07 18.48 7.09
N GLY A 432 -14.29 17.95 7.15
CA GLY A 432 -14.57 16.67 7.81
C GLY A 432 -14.49 16.67 9.34
N LEU A 433 -14.21 17.82 9.96
CA LEU A 433 -14.09 17.93 11.40
C LEU A 433 -15.45 18.18 12.04
N SER A 434 -15.68 17.57 13.21
CA SER A 434 -16.91 17.80 13.97
C SER A 434 -16.97 19.23 14.51
N SER A 435 -18.18 19.79 14.64
CA SER A 435 -18.38 21.14 15.24
C SER A 435 -17.78 21.26 16.64
N LEU A 436 -17.80 20.18 17.43
CA LEU A 436 -17.15 20.11 18.75
C LEU A 436 -15.63 20.30 18.65
N ARG A 437 -14.99 19.72 17.64
CA ARG A 437 -13.56 19.91 17.41
C ARG A 437 -13.27 21.34 16.98
N LEU A 438 -14.04 21.89 16.05
CA LEU A 438 -13.88 23.25 15.56
C LEU A 438 -14.03 24.31 16.65
N ILE A 439 -14.99 24.11 17.57
CA ILE A 439 -15.14 24.96 18.75
C ILE A 439 -13.88 24.91 19.63
N LYS A 440 -13.24 23.76 19.80
CA LYS A 440 -11.97 23.66 20.54
C LYS A 440 -10.85 24.44 19.85
N ASP A 441 -10.75 24.34 18.53
CA ASP A 441 -9.74 25.09 17.76
C ASP A 441 -10.01 26.61 17.79
N LEU A 442 -11.29 27.03 17.77
CA LEU A 442 -11.72 28.41 17.99
C LEU A 442 -11.35 28.93 19.39
N ASN A 443 -11.56 28.13 20.44
CA ASN A 443 -11.12 28.47 21.80
C ASN A 443 -9.59 28.56 21.88
N GLN A 444 -8.86 27.66 21.22
CA GLN A 444 -7.40 27.74 21.17
C GLN A 444 -6.95 29.03 20.48
N TRP A 445 -7.61 29.42 19.39
CA TRP A 445 -7.35 30.70 18.72
C TRP A 445 -7.67 31.90 19.64
N GLN A 446 -8.75 31.85 20.42
CA GLN A 446 -9.06 32.90 21.41
C GLN A 446 -7.94 33.05 22.45
N ARG A 447 -7.36 31.93 22.93
CA ARG A 447 -6.21 31.95 23.85
C ARG A 447 -5.00 32.63 23.22
N THR A 448 -4.61 32.24 22.01
CA THR A 448 -3.44 32.82 21.33
C THR A 448 -3.61 34.31 21.03
N HIS A 449 -4.85 34.80 20.97
CA HIS A 449 -5.17 36.21 20.76
C HIS A 449 -5.56 36.95 22.05
N SER A 450 -5.27 36.36 23.23
CA SER A 450 -5.50 36.96 24.55
C SER A 450 -6.97 37.35 24.82
N LEU A 451 -7.94 36.65 24.23
CA LEU A 451 -9.36 36.85 24.48
C LEU A 451 -9.84 36.10 25.73
N ILE A 452 -9.28 34.90 25.94
CA ILE A 452 -9.49 34.08 27.12
C ILE A 452 -8.11 33.64 27.68
N SER A 453 -8.03 33.39 28.98
CA SER A 453 -6.84 32.87 29.67
C SER A 453 -6.75 31.34 29.58
N GLU A 454 -5.62 30.80 30.06
CA GLU A 454 -5.36 29.36 30.18
C GLU A 454 -6.46 28.61 30.95
N ASP A 455 -7.04 29.24 31.98
CA ASP A 455 -8.16 28.68 32.78
C ASP A 455 -9.53 28.75 32.07
N GLY A 456 -9.58 29.28 30.84
CA GLY A 456 -10.78 29.43 30.03
C GLY A 456 -11.63 30.65 30.38
N SER A 457 -11.24 31.44 31.39
CA SER A 457 -11.93 32.68 31.76
C SER A 457 -11.58 33.84 30.82
N ARG A 458 -12.39 34.90 30.82
CA ARG A 458 -12.16 36.05 29.95
C ARG A 458 -11.06 36.97 30.47
N THR A 459 -10.20 37.45 29.58
CA THR A 459 -9.17 38.41 29.96
C THR A 459 -9.76 39.80 30.23
N PRO A 460 -9.12 40.62 31.09
CA PRO A 460 -9.53 42.02 31.29
C PRO A 460 -9.58 42.82 29.99
N TYR A 461 -8.63 42.56 29.07
CA TYR A 461 -8.59 43.16 27.73
C TYR A 461 -9.86 42.84 26.93
N ALA A 462 -10.28 41.57 26.90
CA ALA A 462 -11.47 41.17 26.19
C ALA A 462 -12.73 41.82 26.78
N ILE A 463 -12.83 41.92 28.10
CA ILE A 463 -13.96 42.56 28.80
C ILE A 463 -14.03 44.05 28.45
N GLN A 464 -12.90 44.75 28.51
CA GLN A 464 -12.84 46.17 28.17
C GLN A 464 -13.16 46.44 26.70
N LYS A 465 -12.65 45.60 25.79
CA LYS A 465 -12.79 45.83 24.34
C LYS A 465 -14.15 45.43 23.77
N PHE A 466 -14.73 44.33 24.25
CA PHE A 466 -15.93 43.73 23.65
C PHE A 466 -17.17 43.72 24.56
N GLY A 467 -17.03 44.16 25.82
CA GLY A 467 -18.13 44.20 26.80
C GLY A 467 -18.40 42.85 27.46
N ASP A 468 -19.39 42.78 28.35
CA ASP A 468 -19.71 41.61 29.17
C ASP A 468 -20.59 40.54 28.48
N GLY A 469 -21.06 40.82 27.25
CA GLY A 469 -21.89 39.88 26.48
C GLY A 469 -23.36 39.82 26.90
N THR A 470 -23.84 40.80 27.67
CA THR A 470 -25.26 40.92 28.08
C THR A 470 -26.25 40.96 26.91
N ASP A 471 -25.79 41.37 25.74
CA ASP A 471 -26.55 41.48 24.49
C ASP A 471 -26.65 40.16 23.69
N ILE A 472 -25.84 39.14 24.00
CA ILE A 472 -25.79 37.88 23.25
C ILE A 472 -27.15 37.17 23.18
N PRO A 473 -27.92 37.01 24.28
CA PRO A 473 -29.20 36.30 24.20
C PRO A 473 -30.24 37.04 23.36
N LEU A 474 -30.20 38.39 23.35
CA LEU A 474 -31.04 39.22 22.50
C LEU A 474 -30.69 39.01 21.02
N ALA A 475 -29.39 39.04 20.69
CA ALA A 475 -28.91 38.73 19.34
C ALA A 475 -29.31 37.32 18.87
N ARG A 476 -29.19 36.31 19.76
CA ARG A 476 -29.64 34.94 19.48
C ARG A 476 -31.14 34.89 19.21
N ALA A 477 -31.93 35.56 20.04
CA ALA A 477 -33.37 35.59 19.90
C ALA A 477 -33.78 36.22 18.56
N HIS A 478 -33.13 37.31 18.16
CA HIS A 478 -33.39 37.99 16.89
C HIS A 478 -33.15 37.07 15.68
N PHE A 479 -32.07 36.30 15.69
CA PHE A 479 -31.76 35.31 14.65
C PHE A 479 -32.80 34.17 14.56
N TYR A 480 -33.18 33.55 15.68
CA TYR A 480 -34.15 32.45 15.62
C TYR A 480 -35.56 32.94 15.24
N VAL A 481 -35.92 34.15 15.64
CA VAL A 481 -37.20 34.78 15.25
C VAL A 481 -37.23 35.11 13.75
N SER A 482 -36.11 35.50 13.14
CA SER A 482 -36.08 35.74 11.68
C SER A 482 -36.26 34.46 10.85
N LYS A 483 -36.01 33.27 11.42
CA LYS A 483 -36.19 31.97 10.74
C LYS A 483 -37.62 31.42 10.75
N ILE A 484 -38.57 32.09 11.42
CA ILE A 484 -39.94 31.56 11.60
C ILE A 484 -40.70 31.24 10.30
N PRO A 485 -40.50 31.92 9.14
CA PRO A 485 -41.15 31.50 7.89
C PRO A 485 -40.87 30.04 7.50
N ALA A 486 -39.76 29.45 7.99
CA ALA A 486 -39.35 28.07 7.73
C ALA A 486 -39.20 27.19 8.99
N ALA A 487 -39.34 27.74 10.21
CA ALA A 487 -39.11 27.05 11.49
C ALA A 487 -40.39 26.99 12.36
N SER A 488 -40.58 25.91 13.12
CA SER A 488 -41.72 25.81 14.03
C SER A 488 -41.61 26.77 15.22
N ILE A 489 -42.74 27.30 15.68
CA ILE A 489 -42.84 28.14 16.90
C ILE A 489 -42.20 27.45 18.11
N SER A 490 -42.35 26.11 18.20
CA SER A 490 -41.72 25.29 19.25
C SER A 490 -40.19 25.34 19.20
N SER A 491 -39.58 25.32 18.02
CA SER A 491 -38.13 25.40 17.84
C SER A 491 -37.58 26.77 18.26
N VAL A 492 -38.24 27.85 17.86
CA VAL A 492 -37.83 29.23 18.24
C VAL A 492 -38.03 29.46 19.74
N SER A 493 -39.09 28.91 20.31
CA SER A 493 -39.33 28.93 21.75
C SER A 493 -38.20 28.25 22.54
N GLN A 494 -37.57 27.19 22.03
CA GLN A 494 -36.45 26.55 22.73
C GLN A 494 -35.19 27.44 22.81
N HIS A 495 -34.98 28.35 21.85
CA HIS A 495 -33.73 29.11 21.72
C HIS A 495 -33.80 30.56 22.25
N THR A 496 -34.98 31.03 22.64
CA THR A 496 -35.27 32.42 23.05
C THR A 496 -35.58 32.52 24.56
N ARG A 497 -35.45 33.69 25.19
CA ARG A 497 -36.03 33.95 26.53
C ARG A 497 -37.20 34.92 26.41
N ILE A 498 -38.14 34.88 27.36
CA ILE A 498 -39.32 35.76 27.33
C ILE A 498 -38.93 37.24 27.39
N LEU A 499 -37.89 37.58 28.16
CA LEU A 499 -37.37 38.96 28.27
C LEU A 499 -36.83 39.47 26.93
N ASP A 500 -36.07 38.63 26.22
CA ASP A 500 -35.50 38.98 24.91
C ASP A 500 -36.61 39.19 23.87
N LEU A 501 -37.65 38.34 23.89
CA LEU A 501 -38.81 38.48 23.00
C LEU A 501 -39.61 39.75 23.29
N LYS A 502 -39.78 40.11 24.57
CA LYS A 502 -40.40 41.39 24.96
C LYS A 502 -39.58 42.58 24.49
N GLN A 503 -38.26 42.50 24.60
CA GLN A 503 -37.36 43.54 24.10
C GLN A 503 -37.47 43.68 22.58
N LEU A 504 -37.44 42.57 21.83
CA LEU A 504 -37.65 42.60 20.37
C LEU A 504 -39.03 43.16 19.98
N CYS A 505 -40.08 42.84 20.74
CA CYS A 505 -41.41 43.43 20.52
C CYS A 505 -41.38 44.93 20.73
N LYS A 506 -40.72 45.41 21.80
CA LYS A 506 -40.55 46.84 22.09
C LYS A 506 -39.77 47.55 20.97
N ASP A 507 -38.69 46.94 20.49
CA ASP A 507 -37.86 47.49 19.41
C ASP A 507 -38.65 47.62 18.08
N GLN A 508 -39.68 46.79 17.89
CA GLN A 508 -40.59 46.82 16.74
C GLN A 508 -41.89 47.60 17.00
N ASN A 509 -42.01 48.31 18.14
CA ASN A 509 -43.23 49.00 18.57
C ASN A 509 -44.49 48.09 18.66
N LEU A 510 -44.31 46.84 19.12
CA LEU A 510 -45.37 45.83 19.31
C LEU A 510 -45.74 45.65 20.79
N ASP A 511 -46.94 45.10 21.05
CA ASP A 511 -47.37 44.75 22.40
C ASP A 511 -46.51 43.63 23.03
N ILE A 512 -46.01 43.92 24.23
CA ILE A 512 -45.07 43.09 25.01
C ILE A 512 -45.77 42.12 25.97
N GLN A 513 -47.11 42.14 26.07
CA GLN A 513 -47.86 41.28 26.99
C GLN A 513 -48.11 39.88 26.42
N GLY A 514 -48.26 38.88 27.29
CA GLY A 514 -48.66 37.54 26.89
C GLY A 514 -47.56 36.46 26.95
N SER A 515 -47.93 35.28 26.48
CA SER A 515 -47.10 34.07 26.52
C SER A 515 -45.95 34.13 25.50
N LYS A 516 -44.94 33.26 25.68
CA LYS A 516 -43.79 33.16 24.77
C LYS A 516 -44.21 32.88 23.33
N GLU A 517 -45.23 32.04 23.15
CA GLU A 517 -45.77 31.71 21.83
C GLU A 517 -46.54 32.88 21.20
N GLU A 518 -47.30 33.64 21.99
CA GLU A 518 -47.98 34.84 21.51
C GLU A 518 -47.00 35.91 21.05
N LEU A 519 -45.93 36.15 21.82
CA LEU A 519 -44.85 37.09 21.44
C LEU A 519 -44.14 36.63 20.15
N ILE A 520 -43.83 35.34 20.02
CA ILE A 520 -43.22 34.77 18.81
C ILE A 520 -44.15 34.94 17.59
N LYS A 521 -45.46 34.68 17.73
CA LYS A 521 -46.45 34.88 16.66
C LYS A 521 -46.58 36.34 16.25
N ARG A 522 -46.54 37.28 17.20
CA ARG A 522 -46.58 38.73 16.89
C ARG A 522 -45.33 39.18 16.17
N LEU A 523 -44.15 38.77 16.64
CA LEU A 523 -42.89 39.05 15.96
C LEU A 523 -42.89 38.45 14.55
N GLN A 524 -43.35 37.20 14.40
CA GLN A 524 -43.50 36.55 13.09
C GLN A 524 -44.35 37.39 12.12
N ALA A 525 -45.49 37.90 12.57
CA ALA A 525 -46.36 38.75 11.75
C ALA A 525 -45.72 40.11 11.40
N SER A 526 -44.91 40.67 12.30
CA SER A 526 -44.17 41.92 12.06
C SER A 526 -43.03 41.74 11.07
N PHE A 527 -42.23 40.68 11.22
CA PHE A 527 -41.11 40.37 10.32
C PHE A 527 -41.57 39.90 8.93
N ALA A 528 -42.79 39.38 8.78
CA ALA A 528 -43.38 39.06 7.48
C ALA A 528 -43.54 40.28 6.55
N ASN A 529 -43.52 41.51 7.10
CA ASN A 529 -43.65 42.77 6.37
C ASN A 529 -42.33 43.54 6.20
N VAL A 530 -41.22 43.02 6.71
CA VAL A 530 -39.89 43.63 6.60
C VAL A 530 -39.05 42.79 5.64
N ARG A 531 -38.79 43.30 4.43
CA ARG A 531 -37.76 42.73 3.56
C ARG A 531 -36.42 42.84 4.27
N VAL A 532 -35.85 41.72 4.69
CA VAL A 532 -34.47 41.66 5.19
C VAL A 532 -33.53 42.00 4.04
N PRO A 533 -32.76 43.09 4.09
CA PRO A 533 -31.75 43.39 3.07
C PRO A 533 -30.75 42.24 3.00
N ASN A 534 -30.34 41.84 1.79
CA ASN A 534 -29.37 40.76 1.52
C ASN A 534 -29.82 39.30 1.77
N MET A 535 -31.11 39.00 1.81
CA MET A 535 -31.56 37.68 1.32
C MET A 535 -31.71 37.80 -0.20
N PRO A 536 -30.86 37.15 -1.02
CA PRO A 536 -31.23 36.96 -2.42
C PRO A 536 -32.61 36.29 -2.45
N ASP A 537 -33.45 36.62 -3.43
CA ASP A 537 -34.63 35.83 -3.79
C ASP A 537 -34.16 34.44 -4.28
N VAL A 538 -33.61 33.64 -3.36
CA VAL A 538 -33.44 32.23 -3.58
C VAL A 538 -34.84 31.68 -3.37
N ALA A 539 -35.48 31.27 -4.46
CA ALA A 539 -36.67 30.43 -4.39
C ALA A 539 -36.46 29.43 -3.24
N PRO A 540 -37.48 29.17 -2.38
CA PRO A 540 -37.35 28.17 -1.32
C PRO A 540 -36.68 26.98 -1.97
N PRO A 541 -35.56 26.45 -1.43
CA PRO A 541 -34.88 25.35 -2.09
C PRO A 541 -36.00 24.39 -2.39
N THR A 542 -36.23 24.15 -3.68
CA THR A 542 -36.96 22.96 -4.05
C THR A 542 -36.30 21.86 -3.23
N LYS A 543 -37.02 20.79 -2.92
CA LYS A 543 -36.33 19.59 -2.46
C LYS A 543 -35.45 19.11 -3.63
N SER A 544 -34.45 19.88 -4.06
CA SER A 544 -33.31 19.45 -4.82
C SER A 544 -32.69 18.40 -3.92
N ASN A 545 -32.62 17.21 -4.48
CA ASN A 545 -32.08 16.07 -3.80
C ASN A 545 -30.79 16.50 -3.10
N LYS A 546 -30.72 16.22 -1.79
CA LYS A 546 -29.41 16.07 -1.15
C LYS A 546 -28.62 15.13 -2.07
N ASN A 547 -27.54 15.63 -2.68
CA ASN A 547 -26.61 14.93 -3.58
C ASN A 547 -26.90 15.00 -5.09
N SER A 548 -26.64 16.13 -5.74
CA SER A 548 -26.10 16.02 -7.11
C SER A 548 -24.95 17.00 -7.26
N GLN A 549 -23.74 16.50 -7.02
CA GLN A 549 -22.54 17.19 -7.44
C GLN A 549 -22.66 17.47 -8.94
N THR A 550 -22.71 18.74 -9.36
CA THR A 550 -23.01 19.09 -10.77
C THR A 550 -21.80 18.88 -11.67
N THR A 551 -20.59 19.02 -11.13
CA THR A 551 -19.32 18.85 -11.83
C THR A 551 -18.29 18.10 -10.97
N SER A 552 -17.39 17.37 -11.61
CA SER A 552 -16.24 16.73 -10.97
C SER A 552 -14.94 17.07 -11.68
N LEU A 553 -13.83 17.17 -10.94
CA LEU A 553 -12.53 17.39 -11.55
C LEU A 553 -12.17 16.28 -12.56
N LEU A 554 -12.50 15.04 -12.22
CA LEU A 554 -12.38 13.88 -13.09
C LEU A 554 -13.76 13.42 -13.57
N GLY A 555 -14.51 14.35 -14.17
CA GLY A 555 -15.78 14.07 -14.84
C GLY A 555 -15.63 13.28 -16.14
N PHE A 556 -16.76 12.99 -16.80
CA PHE A 556 -16.79 12.07 -17.94
C PHE A 556 -15.88 12.49 -19.10
N GLU A 557 -15.73 13.79 -19.39
CA GLU A 557 -14.89 14.28 -20.49
C GLU A 557 -13.41 13.99 -20.24
N VAL A 558 -12.94 14.19 -19.00
CA VAL A 558 -11.54 13.91 -18.63
C VAL A 558 -11.28 12.41 -18.60
N LEU A 559 -12.21 11.63 -18.05
CA LEU A 559 -12.08 10.16 -18.01
C LEU A 559 -12.12 9.53 -19.40
N ASP A 560 -12.94 10.06 -20.30
CA ASP A 560 -13.01 9.66 -21.72
C ASP A 560 -11.68 9.94 -22.44
N GLN A 561 -11.04 11.08 -22.18
CA GLN A 561 -9.67 11.36 -22.66
C GLN A 561 -8.65 10.37 -22.09
N ILE A 562 -8.72 10.05 -20.79
CA ILE A 562 -7.83 9.07 -20.17
C ILE A 562 -8.02 7.69 -20.81
N GLN A 563 -9.25 7.26 -21.06
CA GLN A 563 -9.52 5.98 -21.75
C GLN A 563 -8.95 5.95 -23.17
N ARG A 564 -9.14 7.01 -23.95
CA ARG A 564 -8.58 7.11 -25.31
C ARG A 564 -7.05 7.03 -25.31
N ASP A 565 -6.40 7.74 -24.39
CA ASP A 565 -4.94 7.69 -24.27
C ASP A 565 -4.49 6.29 -23.80
N MET A 566 -5.22 5.66 -22.88
CA MET A 566 -4.96 4.29 -22.43
C MET A 566 -5.02 3.26 -23.55
N GLU A 567 -6.01 3.36 -24.44
CA GLU A 567 -6.16 2.46 -25.61
C GLU A 567 -4.96 2.55 -26.58
N GLN A 568 -4.31 3.70 -26.64
CA GLN A 568 -3.15 3.94 -27.51
C GLN A 568 -1.80 3.78 -26.79
N THR A 569 -1.80 3.73 -25.47
CA THR A 569 -0.60 3.59 -24.66
C THR A 569 -0.03 2.18 -24.80
N THR A 570 1.25 2.11 -25.15
CA THR A 570 2.00 0.86 -25.19
C THR A 570 2.79 0.70 -23.88
N LEU A 571 2.55 -0.39 -23.16
CA LEU A 571 3.26 -0.78 -21.93
C LEU A 571 4.03 -2.10 -22.10
N PRO A 572 5.13 -2.32 -21.38
CA PRO A 572 5.80 -3.61 -21.34
C PRO A 572 4.94 -4.69 -20.64
N SER A 573 5.22 -5.95 -20.92
CA SER A 573 4.42 -7.10 -20.45
C SER A 573 4.43 -7.31 -18.93
N TRP A 574 5.45 -6.80 -18.23
CA TRP A 574 5.58 -6.92 -16.78
C TRP A 574 4.76 -5.87 -16.01
N ILE A 575 4.33 -4.79 -16.67
CA ILE A 575 3.41 -3.81 -16.07
C ILE A 575 1.99 -4.36 -16.19
N LYS A 576 1.30 -4.36 -15.05
CA LYS A 576 -0.10 -4.75 -15.04
C LYS A 576 -0.94 -3.65 -15.68
N TYR A 577 -1.56 -3.97 -16.82
CA TYR A 577 -2.44 -3.05 -17.53
C TYR A 577 -3.66 -2.72 -16.68
N PRO A 578 -3.97 -1.44 -16.47
CA PRO A 578 -5.21 -1.06 -15.83
C PRO A 578 -6.41 -1.38 -16.76
N PRO A 579 -7.54 -1.77 -16.18
CA PRO A 579 -8.75 -2.07 -16.94
C PRO A 579 -9.25 -0.80 -17.64
N ILE A 580 -9.54 -0.88 -18.95
CA ILE A 580 -9.99 0.29 -19.73
C ILE A 580 -11.30 0.85 -19.15
N ASN A 581 -12.24 -0.03 -18.78
CA ASN A 581 -13.50 0.34 -18.15
C ASN A 581 -13.39 0.66 -16.65
N PHE A 582 -12.25 1.15 -16.16
CA PHE A 582 -12.11 1.56 -14.77
C PHE A 582 -13.13 2.66 -14.39
N ALA A 583 -13.44 2.77 -13.10
CA ALA A 583 -14.45 3.67 -12.55
C ALA A 583 -15.91 3.43 -13.01
N THR A 584 -16.17 2.42 -13.86
CA THR A 584 -17.54 1.93 -14.13
C THR A 584 -18.05 1.03 -13.00
N VAL A 585 -19.37 0.88 -12.90
CA VAL A 585 -20.02 0.01 -11.90
C VAL A 585 -19.66 -1.47 -12.12
N ASP A 586 -19.49 -1.88 -13.38
CA ASP A 586 -19.26 -3.27 -13.77
C ASP A 586 -17.86 -3.79 -13.40
N HIS A 587 -16.85 -2.92 -13.35
CA HIS A 587 -15.48 -3.32 -13.07
C HIS A 587 -15.22 -3.60 -11.58
N GLY A 588 -15.82 -2.80 -10.67
CA GLY A 588 -15.53 -2.87 -9.24
C GLY A 588 -14.19 -2.24 -8.85
N THR A 589 -13.59 -2.70 -7.74
CA THR A 589 -12.40 -2.09 -7.12
C THR A 589 -11.09 -2.47 -7.81
N LEU A 590 -10.22 -1.49 -8.08
CA LEU A 590 -8.88 -1.73 -8.62
C LEU A 590 -7.95 -2.41 -7.60
N GLN A 591 -7.10 -3.31 -8.08
CA GLN A 591 -5.99 -3.87 -7.32
C GLN A 591 -4.85 -2.83 -7.16
N ALA A 592 -3.92 -3.09 -6.24
CA ALA A 592 -2.84 -2.14 -5.93
C ALA A 592 -1.96 -1.81 -7.15
N GLU A 593 -1.47 -2.82 -7.86
CA GLU A 593 -0.63 -2.62 -9.05
C GLU A 593 -1.42 -1.99 -10.22
N GLU A 594 -2.72 -2.28 -10.37
CA GLU A 594 -3.56 -1.63 -11.39
C GLU A 594 -3.71 -0.13 -11.09
N MET A 595 -3.99 0.22 -9.82
CA MET A 595 -4.08 1.61 -9.38
C MET A 595 -2.75 2.35 -9.57
N LYS A 596 -1.63 1.69 -9.26
CA LYS A 596 -0.29 2.26 -9.43
C LYS A 596 0.02 2.53 -10.90
N SER A 597 -0.17 1.56 -11.80
CA SER A 597 0.03 1.74 -13.25
C SER A 597 -0.89 2.83 -13.82
N LEU A 598 -2.16 2.84 -13.40
CA LEU A 598 -3.14 3.84 -13.83
C LEU A 598 -2.69 5.26 -13.44
N ALA A 599 -2.25 5.44 -12.19
CA ALA A 599 -1.80 6.73 -11.68
C ALA A 599 -0.47 7.15 -12.33
N MET A 600 0.55 6.29 -12.29
CA MET A 600 1.91 6.61 -12.74
C MET A 600 2.00 6.86 -14.25
N VAL A 601 1.22 6.12 -15.05
CA VAL A 601 1.29 6.21 -16.52
C VAL A 601 0.11 6.98 -17.07
N SER A 602 -1.10 6.42 -16.99
CA SER A 602 -2.26 6.94 -17.73
C SER A 602 -2.67 8.34 -17.26
N PHE A 603 -2.81 8.53 -15.95
CA PHE A 603 -3.15 9.84 -15.38
C PHE A 603 -2.04 10.86 -15.60
N THR A 604 -0.78 10.48 -15.39
CA THR A 604 0.36 11.40 -15.66
C THR A 604 0.38 11.86 -17.12
N ILE A 605 0.24 10.93 -18.09
CA ILE A 605 0.25 11.27 -19.51
C ILE A 605 -0.91 12.22 -19.83
N THR A 606 -2.13 11.84 -19.50
CA THR A 606 -3.32 12.60 -19.92
C THR A 606 -3.46 13.91 -19.15
N LEU A 607 -3.26 13.93 -17.83
CA LEU A 607 -3.46 15.15 -17.05
C LEU A 607 -2.41 16.21 -17.34
N VAL A 608 -1.16 15.84 -17.64
CA VAL A 608 -0.15 16.81 -18.09
C VAL A 608 -0.54 17.41 -19.45
N ARG A 609 -1.05 16.57 -20.38
CA ARG A 609 -1.54 17.04 -21.69
C ARG A 609 -2.74 17.98 -21.54
N LEU A 610 -3.68 17.67 -20.65
CA LEU A 610 -4.92 18.45 -20.52
C LEU A 610 -4.76 19.70 -19.66
N TRP A 611 -3.97 19.65 -18.58
CA TRP A 611 -3.90 20.70 -17.57
C TRP A 611 -2.53 21.39 -17.50
N GLY A 612 -1.56 20.94 -18.32
CA GLY A 612 -0.22 21.49 -18.35
C GLY A 612 0.04 22.53 -19.43
N GLN A 613 -0.96 22.86 -20.23
CA GLN A 613 -0.85 23.87 -21.29
C GLN A 613 -0.70 25.28 -20.71
N HIS A 614 -0.04 26.17 -21.45
CA HIS A 614 0.12 27.57 -21.05
C HIS A 614 -1.21 28.32 -20.88
N ASN A 615 -2.26 27.93 -21.60
CA ASN A 615 -3.60 28.52 -21.55
C ASN A 615 -4.56 27.77 -20.61
N SER A 616 -4.11 26.72 -19.91
CA SER A 616 -4.94 25.99 -18.96
C SER A 616 -5.38 26.88 -17.80
N ASP A 617 -6.55 26.59 -17.24
CA ASP A 617 -7.01 27.21 -16.00
C ASP A 617 -5.93 27.03 -14.91
N PRO A 618 -5.41 28.12 -14.31
CA PRO A 618 -4.42 28.03 -13.23
C PRO A 618 -4.85 27.10 -12.10
N GLN A 619 -6.15 27.01 -11.80
CA GLN A 619 -6.67 26.11 -10.79
C GLN A 619 -6.53 24.62 -11.13
N LEU A 620 -6.60 24.26 -12.41
CA LEU A 620 -6.33 22.91 -12.88
C LEU A 620 -4.83 22.63 -12.86
N ARG A 621 -4.01 23.62 -13.23
CA ARG A 621 -2.55 23.53 -13.17
C ARG A 621 -2.02 23.27 -11.75
N TYR A 622 -2.50 24.01 -10.76
CA TYR A 622 -2.12 23.76 -9.35
C TYR A 622 -2.53 22.35 -8.87
N ARG A 623 -3.66 21.83 -9.37
CA ARG A 623 -4.12 20.47 -9.03
C ARG A 623 -3.32 19.38 -9.74
N LEU A 624 -2.85 19.65 -10.96
CA LEU A 624 -1.88 18.82 -11.66
C LEU A 624 -0.59 18.75 -10.85
N ASP A 625 0.01 19.88 -10.49
CA ASP A 625 1.26 19.93 -9.73
C ASP A 625 1.12 19.23 -8.37
N HIS A 626 -0.02 19.41 -7.68
CA HIS A 626 -0.34 18.68 -6.45
C HIS A 626 -0.42 17.16 -6.66
N PHE A 627 -1.05 16.70 -7.74
CA PHE A 627 -1.08 15.27 -8.09
C PHE A 627 0.32 14.73 -8.41
N LEU A 628 1.12 15.47 -9.17
CA LEU A 628 2.47 15.05 -9.57
C LEU A 628 3.44 14.98 -8.39
N ASN A 629 3.30 15.85 -7.39
CA ASN A 629 4.03 15.73 -6.11
C ASN A 629 3.75 14.37 -5.43
N LEU A 630 2.49 13.94 -5.38
CA LEU A 630 2.16 12.59 -4.90
C LEU A 630 2.75 11.50 -5.81
N MET A 631 2.74 11.68 -7.13
CA MET A 631 3.29 10.70 -8.06
C MET A 631 4.79 10.50 -7.85
N ILE A 632 5.56 11.58 -7.69
CA ILE A 632 7.00 11.49 -7.43
C ILE A 632 7.26 10.71 -6.13
N ALA A 633 6.51 10.99 -5.06
CA ALA A 633 6.61 10.24 -3.82
C ALA A 633 6.33 8.74 -4.02
N VAL A 634 5.31 8.38 -4.80
CA VAL A 634 5.00 6.97 -5.15
C VAL A 634 6.07 6.34 -6.03
N CYS A 635 6.66 7.08 -6.97
CA CYS A 635 7.76 6.62 -7.82
C CYS A 635 9.01 6.30 -6.99
N ILE A 636 9.35 7.14 -5.99
CA ILE A 636 10.48 6.88 -5.08
C ILE A 636 10.28 5.56 -4.32
N LEU A 637 9.05 5.23 -3.90
CA LEU A 637 8.78 3.93 -3.26
C LEU A 637 8.85 2.73 -4.20
N ALA A 638 8.82 2.97 -5.51
CA ALA A 638 9.00 1.94 -6.52
C ALA A 638 10.48 1.66 -6.83
N LEU A 639 11.41 2.46 -6.29
CA LEU A 639 12.83 2.30 -6.57
C LEU A 639 13.40 0.99 -5.98
N GLN A 640 14.32 0.39 -6.73
CA GLN A 640 15.06 -0.82 -6.36
C GLN A 640 16.35 -0.52 -5.58
N SER A 641 16.79 0.74 -5.64
CA SER A 641 17.92 1.32 -4.92
C SER A 641 17.53 2.72 -4.45
N ILE A 642 17.98 3.14 -3.27
CA ILE A 642 17.59 4.43 -2.70
C ILE A 642 18.79 5.13 -2.05
N THR A 643 18.88 6.44 -2.24
CA THR A 643 19.85 7.34 -1.62
C THR A 643 19.18 8.27 -0.61
N GLU A 644 19.96 8.99 0.20
CA GLU A 644 19.37 10.04 1.07
C GLU A 644 18.76 11.20 0.27
N LEU A 645 19.23 11.46 -0.95
CA LEU A 645 18.63 12.46 -1.82
C LEU A 645 17.22 12.04 -2.24
N ASP A 646 17.02 10.76 -2.59
CA ASP A 646 15.70 10.22 -2.93
C ASP A 646 14.75 10.28 -1.72
N ILE A 647 15.24 9.94 -0.52
CA ILE A 647 14.44 10.00 0.70
C ILE A 647 14.05 11.45 1.03
N SER A 648 14.98 12.40 0.87
CA SER A 648 14.71 13.82 1.06
C SER A 648 13.72 14.36 0.01
N ALA A 649 13.83 13.90 -1.24
CA ALA A 649 12.86 14.24 -2.28
C ALA A 649 11.45 13.72 -1.95
N PHE A 650 11.34 12.50 -1.40
CA PHE A 650 10.06 12.00 -0.89
C PHE A 650 9.48 12.94 0.16
N GLU A 651 10.28 13.36 1.15
CA GLU A 651 9.83 14.27 2.22
C GLU A 651 9.31 15.60 1.66
N ILE A 652 10.05 16.19 0.72
CA ILE A 652 9.69 17.47 0.08
C ILE A 652 8.39 17.35 -0.70
N HIS A 653 8.31 16.39 -1.64
CA HIS A 653 7.14 16.24 -2.49
C HIS A 653 5.91 15.77 -1.70
N TYR A 654 6.10 14.94 -0.68
CA TYR A 654 5.00 14.51 0.15
C TYR A 654 4.46 15.61 1.07
N ASP A 655 5.32 16.47 1.63
CA ASP A 655 4.87 17.66 2.36
C ASP A 655 4.11 18.61 1.41
N ALA A 656 4.65 18.91 0.22
CA ALA A 656 3.98 19.75 -0.77
C ALA A 656 2.57 19.22 -1.13
N TYR A 657 2.44 17.91 -1.33
CA TYR A 657 1.14 17.25 -1.49
C TYR A 657 0.23 17.49 -0.27
N LEU A 658 0.69 17.22 0.95
CA LEU A 658 -0.13 17.36 2.15
C LEU A 658 -0.56 18.82 2.43
N GLN A 659 0.30 19.80 2.17
CA GLN A 659 -0.05 21.22 2.31
C GLN A 659 -1.10 21.64 1.27
N GLY A 660 -0.93 21.21 0.01
CA GLY A 660 -1.85 21.56 -1.08
C GLY A 660 -3.24 20.92 -0.94
N LEU A 661 -3.41 19.84 -0.17
CA LEU A 661 -4.73 19.26 0.11
C LEU A 661 -5.69 20.28 0.71
N LYS A 662 -5.24 21.10 1.65
CA LYS A 662 -6.10 22.04 2.38
C LYS A 662 -6.56 23.20 1.49
N SER A 663 -5.66 23.71 0.65
CA SER A 663 -5.93 24.85 -0.23
C SER A 663 -6.72 24.46 -1.48
N LEU A 664 -6.38 23.33 -2.10
CA LEU A 664 -6.97 22.91 -3.37
C LEU A 664 -8.23 22.06 -3.20
N TYR A 665 -8.39 21.40 -2.05
CA TYR A 665 -9.52 20.53 -1.74
C TYR A 665 -10.11 20.87 -0.36
N PRO A 666 -10.71 22.05 -0.19
CA PRO A 666 -11.19 22.54 1.12
C PRO A 666 -12.32 21.69 1.73
N ALA A 667 -12.93 20.78 0.97
CA ALA A 667 -13.91 19.82 1.45
C ALA A 667 -13.30 18.44 1.79
N CYS A 668 -12.02 18.21 1.47
CA CYS A 668 -11.34 16.94 1.68
C CYS A 668 -11.02 16.73 3.15
N THR A 669 -11.47 15.60 3.70
CA THR A 669 -11.17 15.17 5.07
C THR A 669 -9.78 14.53 5.16
N SER A 670 -8.94 14.97 6.11
CA SER A 670 -7.70 14.26 6.45
C SER A 670 -7.99 12.85 7.00
N VAL A 671 -7.19 11.87 6.58
CA VAL A 671 -7.36 10.45 6.95
C VAL A 671 -6.04 9.83 7.44
N PRO A 672 -6.09 8.76 8.27
CA PRO A 672 -4.88 8.18 8.87
C PRO A 672 -3.79 7.79 7.88
N VAL A 673 -4.15 7.31 6.67
CA VAL A 673 -3.18 6.93 5.64
C VAL A 673 -2.27 8.08 5.20
N GLN A 674 -2.78 9.32 5.19
CA GLN A 674 -1.98 10.52 4.89
C GLN A 674 -0.93 10.77 5.98
N HIS A 675 -1.33 10.63 7.24
CA HIS A 675 -0.39 10.77 8.35
C HIS A 675 0.66 9.64 8.38
N PHE A 676 0.27 8.40 8.07
CA PHE A 676 1.24 7.28 8.00
C PHE A 676 2.34 7.51 6.96
N GLY A 677 2.05 8.25 5.88
CA GLY A 677 3.04 8.62 4.87
C GLY A 677 4.22 9.44 5.43
N LEU A 678 3.98 10.25 6.47
CA LEU A 678 5.02 11.03 7.15
C LEU A 678 6.10 10.16 7.79
N HIS A 679 5.80 8.89 8.07
CA HIS A 679 6.73 7.96 8.70
C HIS A 679 7.52 7.11 7.70
N ILE A 680 7.15 7.11 6.41
CA ILE A 680 7.83 6.31 5.38
C ILE A 680 9.34 6.63 5.28
N PRO A 681 9.80 7.90 5.30
CA PRO A 681 11.22 8.24 5.27
C PRO A 681 12.03 7.57 6.39
N HIS A 682 11.47 7.45 7.58
CA HIS A 682 12.12 6.75 8.70
C HIS A 682 12.43 5.28 8.35
N TYR A 683 11.47 4.58 7.75
CA TYR A 683 11.65 3.19 7.34
C TYR A 683 12.60 3.04 6.15
N LEU A 684 12.59 3.98 5.20
CA LEU A 684 13.56 3.98 4.08
C LEU A 684 15.00 4.13 4.58
N ARG A 685 15.24 5.03 5.55
CA ARG A 685 16.56 5.20 6.17
C ARG A 685 16.98 3.98 7.01
N ALA A 686 16.03 3.36 7.70
CA ALA A 686 16.32 2.22 8.56
C ALA A 686 16.53 0.90 7.79
N LEU A 687 15.75 0.66 6.73
CA LEU A 687 15.61 -0.63 6.07
C LEU A 687 15.98 -0.61 4.57
N GLY A 688 16.31 0.54 3.99
CA GLY A 688 16.61 0.67 2.57
C GLY A 688 15.35 0.77 1.69
N PRO A 689 15.42 0.35 0.42
CA PRO A 689 14.31 0.52 -0.53
C PRO A 689 13.06 -0.28 -0.12
N SER A 690 11.89 0.34 -0.22
CA SER A 690 10.59 -0.27 0.10
C SER A 690 10.27 -1.52 -0.70
N THR A 691 10.79 -1.63 -1.93
CA THR A 691 10.68 -2.85 -2.76
C THR A 691 11.31 -4.08 -2.11
N ARG A 692 12.19 -3.91 -1.13
CA ARG A 692 12.86 -5.02 -0.42
C ARG A 692 12.11 -5.51 0.81
N TYR A 693 11.07 -4.82 1.25
CA TYR A 693 10.20 -5.22 2.36
C TYR A 693 8.71 -4.97 2.07
N THR A 694 8.32 -4.91 0.79
CA THR A 694 6.92 -4.73 0.40
C THR A 694 6.08 -5.97 0.72
N GLU A 695 4.81 -5.76 1.03
CA GLU A 695 3.81 -6.79 1.27
C GLU A 695 3.21 -7.39 -0.03
N SER A 696 3.62 -6.90 -1.20
CA SER A 696 3.15 -7.37 -2.52
C SER A 696 3.28 -8.88 -2.72
N THR A 697 4.34 -9.50 -2.17
CA THR A 697 4.55 -10.95 -2.30
C THR A 697 3.48 -11.75 -1.55
N CYS A 698 3.06 -11.29 -0.36
CA CYS A 698 2.01 -11.96 0.40
C CYS A 698 0.70 -11.98 -0.39
N GLU A 699 0.34 -10.87 -1.04
CA GLU A 699 -0.83 -10.79 -1.94
C GLU A 699 -0.71 -11.75 -3.14
N GLN A 700 0.48 -11.92 -3.70
CA GLN A 700 0.71 -12.91 -4.76
C GLN A 700 0.44 -14.34 -4.27
N PHE A 701 0.94 -14.70 -3.08
CA PHE A 701 0.68 -16.02 -2.48
C PHE A 701 -0.80 -16.22 -2.12
N ILE A 702 -1.48 -15.18 -1.65
CA ILE A 702 -2.93 -15.19 -1.42
C ILE A 702 -3.68 -15.42 -2.74
N GLY A 703 -3.25 -14.77 -3.83
CA GLY A 703 -3.75 -15.03 -5.17
C GLY A 703 -3.58 -16.49 -5.59
N MET A 704 -2.50 -17.15 -5.18
CA MET A 704 -2.30 -18.60 -5.41
C MET A 704 -3.26 -19.45 -4.58
N PHE A 705 -3.48 -19.14 -3.30
CA PHE A 705 -4.45 -19.86 -2.46
C PHE A 705 -5.85 -19.87 -3.05
N ARG A 706 -6.30 -18.76 -3.64
CA ARG A 706 -7.62 -18.64 -4.28
C ARG A 706 -7.80 -19.55 -5.50
N LYS A 707 -6.71 -20.08 -6.08
CA LYS A 707 -6.74 -21.02 -7.21
C LYS A 707 -6.77 -22.49 -6.77
N ILE A 708 -6.46 -22.76 -5.50
CA ILE A 708 -6.44 -24.12 -4.96
C ILE A 708 -7.89 -24.62 -4.86
N THR A 709 -8.15 -25.79 -5.45
CA THR A 709 -9.47 -26.42 -5.36
C THR A 709 -9.67 -27.00 -3.97
N THR A 710 -10.77 -26.64 -3.32
CA THR A 710 -11.04 -27.01 -1.93
C THR A 710 -12.46 -27.54 -1.76
N ASN A 711 -12.75 -28.10 -0.58
CA ASN A 711 -14.07 -28.64 -0.25
C ASN A 711 -15.07 -27.59 0.26
N PHE A 712 -14.68 -26.31 0.32
CA PHE A 712 -15.46 -25.18 0.84
C PHE A 712 -15.89 -25.31 2.32
N LYS A 713 -15.23 -26.17 3.11
CA LYS A 713 -15.55 -26.42 4.53
C LYS A 713 -14.44 -25.91 5.45
N PHE A 714 -14.75 -24.89 6.25
CA PHE A 714 -13.86 -24.41 7.32
C PHE A 714 -13.49 -25.55 8.28
N GLY A 715 -12.26 -25.52 8.79
CA GLY A 715 -11.64 -26.59 9.58
C GLY A 715 -10.92 -27.64 8.74
N ASP A 716 -11.22 -27.75 7.45
CA ASP A 716 -10.51 -28.60 6.48
C ASP A 716 -9.85 -27.81 5.37
N LEU A 717 -10.54 -26.77 4.92
CA LEU A 717 -10.13 -25.83 3.89
C LEU A 717 -8.72 -25.32 4.15
N GLU A 718 -8.47 -24.81 5.36
CA GLU A 718 -7.22 -24.14 5.73
C GLU A 718 -6.04 -25.10 5.74
N LEU A 719 -6.25 -26.32 6.24
CA LEU A 719 -5.25 -27.39 6.19
C LEU A 719 -4.94 -27.81 4.75
N THR A 720 -5.96 -27.85 3.88
CA THR A 720 -5.76 -28.14 2.46
C THR A 720 -4.97 -27.02 1.79
N LEU A 721 -5.33 -25.75 2.01
CA LEU A 721 -4.59 -24.60 1.48
C LEU A 721 -3.11 -24.64 1.91
N HIS A 722 -2.85 -24.89 3.20
CA HIS A 722 -1.49 -25.01 3.73
C HIS A 722 -0.72 -26.16 3.05
N ARG A 723 -1.32 -27.35 3.01
CA ARG A 723 -0.70 -28.55 2.46
C ARG A 723 -0.40 -28.41 0.98
N GLU A 724 -1.38 -28.00 0.18
CA GLU A 724 -1.22 -27.89 -1.28
C GLU A 724 -0.19 -26.84 -1.67
N PHE A 725 -0.14 -25.69 -0.97
CA PHE A 725 0.89 -24.69 -1.20
C PHE A 725 2.29 -25.24 -0.92
N VAL A 726 2.52 -25.85 0.24
CA VAL A 726 3.84 -26.39 0.61
C VAL A 726 4.25 -27.54 -0.32
N MET A 727 3.34 -28.43 -0.69
CA MET A 727 3.62 -29.49 -1.68
C MET A 727 3.99 -28.91 -3.04
N GLY A 728 3.27 -27.89 -3.51
CA GLY A 728 3.62 -27.18 -4.74
C GLY A 728 5.00 -26.54 -4.67
N SER A 729 5.33 -25.90 -3.54
CA SER A 729 6.61 -25.22 -3.33
C SER A 729 7.77 -26.20 -3.37
N ARG A 730 7.62 -27.36 -2.72
CA ARG A 730 8.61 -28.45 -2.74
C ARG A 730 8.79 -29.02 -4.13
N LEU A 731 7.69 -29.29 -4.83
CA LEU A 731 7.75 -29.81 -6.20
C LEU A 731 8.47 -28.84 -7.12
N LYS A 732 8.17 -27.54 -7.02
CA LYS A 732 8.88 -26.50 -7.79
C LYS A 732 10.39 -26.48 -7.48
N GLY A 733 10.76 -26.56 -6.20
CA GLY A 733 12.17 -26.62 -5.79
C GLY A 733 12.90 -27.83 -6.40
N LEU A 734 12.25 -29.00 -6.45
CA LEU A 734 12.82 -30.19 -7.09
C LEU A 734 13.03 -30.01 -8.60
N PHE A 735 12.11 -29.33 -9.29
CA PHE A 735 12.25 -29.01 -10.71
C PHE A 735 13.38 -28.04 -11.01
N GLU A 736 13.73 -27.18 -10.05
CA GLU A 736 14.82 -26.21 -10.19
C GLU A 736 16.20 -26.84 -9.90
N CYS A 737 16.26 -28.06 -9.34
CA CYS A 737 17.49 -28.81 -9.10
C CYS A 737 17.99 -29.54 -10.36
N GLU A 738 19.24 -29.25 -10.77
CA GLU A 738 19.85 -29.74 -12.02
C GLU A 738 19.96 -31.27 -12.13
N GLY A 739 19.96 -32.01 -11.00
CA GLY A 739 20.04 -33.48 -11.00
C GLY A 739 18.70 -34.20 -11.25
N PHE A 740 17.58 -33.49 -11.21
CA PHE A 740 16.24 -34.07 -11.36
C PHE A 740 15.52 -33.64 -12.65
N THR A 741 16.10 -32.74 -13.44
CA THR A 741 15.53 -32.25 -14.70
C THR A 741 15.27 -33.39 -15.68
N THR A 742 16.27 -34.22 -15.97
CA THR A 742 16.15 -35.28 -17.00
C THR A 742 15.11 -36.37 -16.69
N PRO A 743 14.98 -36.90 -15.44
CA PRO A 743 13.93 -37.87 -15.11
C PRO A 743 12.54 -37.25 -14.95
N LEU A 744 12.44 -35.98 -14.54
CA LEU A 744 11.17 -35.27 -14.40
C LEU A 744 10.65 -34.72 -15.74
N ASP A 745 11.52 -34.53 -16.74
CA ASP A 745 11.14 -34.11 -18.10
C ASP A 745 10.20 -35.12 -18.76
N GLU A 746 10.31 -36.42 -18.45
CA GLU A 746 9.37 -37.46 -18.92
C GLU A 746 7.94 -37.27 -18.37
N PHE A 747 7.81 -36.59 -17.22
CA PHE A 747 6.53 -36.19 -16.61
C PHE A 747 6.32 -34.67 -16.66
N GLY A 748 7.15 -33.97 -17.45
CA GLY A 748 7.28 -32.52 -17.43
C GLY A 748 5.95 -31.84 -17.70
N GLU A 749 5.15 -32.34 -18.63
CA GLU A 749 3.83 -31.77 -18.93
C GLU A 749 2.84 -31.85 -17.76
N VAL A 750 2.74 -33.00 -17.07
CA VAL A 750 1.82 -33.20 -15.93
C VAL A 750 2.25 -32.34 -14.74
N VAL A 751 3.55 -32.24 -14.49
CA VAL A 751 4.04 -31.40 -13.40
C VAL A 751 3.96 -29.93 -13.76
N GLN A 752 4.25 -29.53 -14.99
CA GLN A 752 4.02 -28.15 -15.44
C GLN A 752 2.54 -27.79 -15.38
N GLU A 753 1.61 -28.71 -15.68
CA GLU A 753 0.17 -28.48 -15.50
C GLU A 753 -0.18 -28.26 -14.01
N PHE A 754 0.38 -29.09 -13.11
CA PHE A 754 0.18 -28.91 -11.67
C PHE A 754 0.80 -27.60 -11.18
N LEU A 755 2.03 -27.28 -11.57
CA LEU A 755 2.71 -26.04 -11.22
C LEU A 755 1.97 -24.83 -11.80
N GLN A 756 1.54 -24.84 -13.05
CA GLN A 756 0.73 -23.74 -13.62
C GLN A 756 -0.56 -23.48 -12.83
N LYS A 757 -1.19 -24.53 -12.29
CA LYS A 757 -2.37 -24.40 -11.43
C LYS A 757 -2.06 -23.84 -10.03
N HIS A 758 -0.86 -24.09 -9.49
CA HIS A 758 -0.54 -23.82 -8.08
C HIS A 758 0.54 -22.75 -7.86
N ILE A 759 1.60 -22.71 -8.68
CA ILE A 759 2.76 -21.81 -8.59
C ILE A 759 3.29 -21.36 -9.96
N PRO A 760 3.27 -20.05 -10.29
CA PRO A 760 3.84 -19.55 -11.54
C PRO A 760 5.37 -19.76 -11.61
N SER A 761 5.87 -20.04 -12.80
CA SER A 761 7.29 -20.21 -13.11
C SER A 761 8.05 -18.89 -12.87
N GLN A 762 9.17 -18.93 -12.14
CA GLN A 762 10.09 -17.77 -12.00
C GLN A 762 11.47 -18.21 -12.49
N SER A 763 12.14 -17.36 -13.26
CA SER A 763 13.39 -17.73 -13.92
C SER A 763 14.62 -17.25 -13.14
N LYS A 764 15.71 -18.06 -13.13
CA LYS A 764 17.03 -17.70 -12.60
C LYS A 764 17.49 -16.33 -13.17
N GLN A 765 18.24 -15.54 -12.39
CA GLN A 765 18.87 -14.27 -12.80
C GLN A 765 20.11 -14.46 -13.69
N THR A 766 19.96 -15.24 -14.74
CA THR A 766 20.88 -15.18 -15.87
C THR A 766 20.08 -14.72 -17.07
N TRP A 767 20.70 -13.94 -17.95
CA TRP A 767 20.06 -13.57 -19.19
C TRP A 767 19.75 -14.83 -19.98
N LYS A 768 18.47 -15.16 -20.10
CA LYS A 768 18.01 -16.30 -20.89
C LYS A 768 17.49 -15.80 -22.22
N ALA A 769 18.16 -16.18 -23.30
CA ALA A 769 17.69 -15.93 -24.65
C ALA A 769 16.82 -17.09 -25.14
N THR A 770 15.70 -16.78 -25.79
CA THR A 770 14.91 -17.77 -26.53
C THR A 770 15.26 -17.65 -28.01
N HIS A 771 15.92 -18.68 -28.54
CA HIS A 771 16.41 -18.73 -29.91
C HIS A 771 15.96 -20.02 -30.64
N PRO A 772 15.98 -20.03 -31.98
CA PRO A 772 15.76 -21.26 -32.77
C PRO A 772 16.84 -22.32 -32.49
N SER A 773 16.60 -23.55 -32.95
CA SER A 773 17.51 -24.68 -32.79
C SER A 773 18.82 -24.52 -33.56
N GLU A 774 18.81 -23.79 -34.67
CA GLU A 774 19.99 -23.55 -35.50
C GLU A 774 20.30 -22.05 -35.67
N PRO A 775 21.58 -21.66 -35.66
CA PRO A 775 21.97 -20.26 -35.83
C PRO A 775 21.95 -19.85 -37.31
N THR A 776 21.50 -18.63 -37.56
CA THR A 776 21.28 -18.03 -38.88
C THR A 776 22.51 -17.26 -39.35
N PHE A 777 22.72 -17.22 -40.66
CA PHE A 777 23.73 -16.35 -41.26
C PHE A 777 23.16 -14.93 -41.37
N VAL A 778 23.76 -13.96 -40.67
CA VAL A 778 23.29 -12.57 -40.72
C VAL A 778 23.66 -11.92 -42.07
N SER A 779 22.84 -10.96 -42.52
CA SER A 779 23.07 -10.22 -43.77
C SER A 779 24.39 -9.46 -43.73
N ASP A 780 24.95 -9.13 -44.91
CA ASP A 780 26.17 -8.30 -45.00
C ASP A 780 26.02 -6.99 -44.21
N SER A 781 24.89 -6.30 -44.37
CA SER A 781 24.62 -5.05 -43.66
C SER A 781 24.66 -5.16 -42.14
N VAL A 782 24.10 -6.23 -41.57
CA VAL A 782 24.12 -6.49 -40.12
C VAL A 782 25.53 -6.90 -39.69
N TYR A 783 26.19 -7.75 -40.48
CA TYR A 783 27.55 -8.19 -40.19
C TYR A 783 28.55 -7.03 -40.19
N ASP A 784 28.47 -6.13 -41.17
CA ASP A 784 29.33 -4.95 -41.26
C ASP A 784 29.11 -4.01 -40.06
N ALA A 785 27.86 -3.81 -39.65
CA ALA A 785 27.53 -3.05 -38.43
C ALA A 785 28.12 -3.71 -37.17
N LEU A 786 28.06 -5.05 -37.07
CA LEU A 786 28.67 -5.80 -35.97
C LEU A 786 30.20 -5.65 -35.95
N GLN A 787 30.87 -5.72 -37.10
CA GLN A 787 32.32 -5.56 -37.20
C GLN A 787 32.76 -4.12 -36.87
N ALA A 788 32.06 -3.12 -37.40
CA ALA A 788 32.33 -1.71 -37.11
C ALA A 788 32.19 -1.41 -35.61
N TRP A 789 31.13 -1.93 -34.97
CA TRP A 789 30.95 -1.86 -33.53
C TRP A 789 32.10 -2.53 -32.78
N SER A 790 32.43 -3.77 -33.13
CA SER A 790 33.51 -4.54 -32.49
C SER A 790 34.84 -3.79 -32.52
N HIS A 791 35.17 -3.17 -33.65
CA HIS A 791 36.36 -2.34 -33.82
C HIS A 791 36.30 -1.07 -32.96
N SER A 792 35.18 -0.36 -32.94
CA SER A 792 35.03 0.88 -32.15
C SER A 792 35.17 0.65 -30.63
N TRP A 793 34.81 -0.55 -30.15
CA TRP A 793 34.78 -0.89 -28.72
C TRP A 793 35.93 -1.76 -28.25
N SER A 794 36.88 -2.10 -29.13
CA SER A 794 37.89 -3.13 -28.85
C SER A 794 37.29 -4.45 -28.32
N ALA A 795 36.06 -4.75 -28.74
CA ALA A 795 35.37 -5.98 -28.39
C ALA A 795 35.78 -7.11 -29.35
N PRO A 796 35.72 -8.39 -28.94
CA PRO A 796 35.98 -9.51 -29.84
C PRO A 796 34.95 -9.56 -30.98
N ALA A 797 35.41 -9.74 -32.21
CA ALA A 797 34.55 -9.83 -33.40
C ALA A 797 33.47 -10.90 -33.23
N LEU A 798 32.23 -10.53 -33.54
CA LEU A 798 31.10 -11.47 -33.55
C LEU A 798 31.16 -12.34 -34.81
N PRO A 799 30.88 -13.65 -34.72
CA PRO A 799 30.84 -14.51 -35.89
C PRO A 799 29.65 -14.13 -36.77
N ARG A 800 29.72 -14.50 -38.05
CA ARG A 800 28.63 -14.25 -39.01
C ARG A 800 27.42 -15.17 -38.83
N ARG A 801 27.58 -16.23 -38.05
CA ARG A 801 26.53 -17.21 -37.75
C ARG A 801 26.06 -16.99 -36.32
N LEU A 802 24.90 -16.37 -36.16
CA LEU A 802 24.34 -15.95 -34.87
C LEU A 802 22.91 -16.45 -34.71
N TYR A 803 22.48 -16.64 -33.47
CA TYR A 803 21.08 -16.88 -33.15
C TYR A 803 20.29 -15.57 -33.16
N ILE A 804 19.28 -15.48 -34.00
CA ILE A 804 18.29 -14.39 -33.94
C ILE A 804 17.27 -14.76 -32.88
N CYS A 805 17.35 -14.09 -31.73
CA CYS A 805 16.56 -14.40 -30.56
C CYS A 805 15.20 -13.71 -30.62
N SER A 806 14.14 -14.45 -30.32
CA SER A 806 12.78 -13.90 -30.24
C SER A 806 12.56 -13.03 -29.00
N ARG A 807 13.32 -13.27 -27.93
CA ARG A 807 13.29 -12.52 -26.67
C ARG A 807 14.50 -12.86 -25.81
N ILE A 808 14.82 -11.97 -24.88
CA ILE A 808 15.65 -12.26 -23.71
C ILE A 808 14.87 -11.98 -22.43
N ARG A 809 15.23 -12.69 -21.37
CA ARG A 809 14.60 -12.54 -20.06
C ARG A 809 15.66 -12.37 -18.99
N LEU A 810 15.39 -11.46 -18.07
CA LEU A 810 16.06 -11.35 -16.78
C LEU A 810 14.99 -11.45 -15.69
N ALA A 811 15.02 -12.54 -14.93
CA ALA A 811 13.98 -12.86 -13.95
C ALA A 811 12.57 -12.88 -14.57
N ASN A 812 11.72 -11.88 -14.27
CA ASN A 812 10.36 -11.75 -14.79
C ASN A 812 10.22 -10.65 -15.84
N VAL A 813 11.30 -9.92 -16.14
CA VAL A 813 11.32 -8.87 -17.15
C VAL A 813 11.70 -9.49 -18.49
N THR A 814 10.86 -9.27 -19.50
CA THR A 814 11.10 -9.73 -20.86
C THR A 814 11.45 -8.53 -21.74
N TYR A 815 12.48 -8.68 -22.56
CA TYR A 815 12.80 -7.78 -23.65
C TYR A 815 12.68 -8.55 -24.96
N ALA A 816 12.11 -7.91 -25.99
CA ALA A 816 11.90 -8.57 -27.27
C ALA A 816 12.12 -7.58 -28.44
N PRO A 817 12.43 -8.07 -29.64
CA PRO A 817 12.38 -7.25 -30.85
C PRO A 817 10.98 -6.69 -31.07
N TYR A 818 10.88 -5.52 -31.71
CA TYR A 818 9.62 -4.88 -32.06
C TYR A 818 8.69 -5.76 -32.90
N THR A 819 9.27 -6.55 -33.80
CA THR A 819 8.55 -7.51 -34.63
C THR A 819 7.86 -8.61 -33.82
N THR A 820 8.33 -8.87 -32.59
CA THR A 820 7.75 -9.85 -31.67
C THR A 820 6.78 -9.20 -30.67
N SER A 821 7.17 -8.10 -30.04
CA SER A 821 6.36 -7.41 -29.02
C SER A 821 6.67 -5.91 -29.04
N LYS A 822 5.65 -5.10 -29.33
CA LYS A 822 5.77 -3.64 -29.33
C LYS A 822 6.20 -3.11 -27.95
N GLY A 823 5.53 -3.56 -26.89
CA GLY A 823 5.79 -3.09 -25.52
C GLY A 823 7.13 -3.52 -24.95
N ASP A 824 7.52 -4.79 -25.13
CA ASP A 824 8.78 -5.30 -24.60
C ASP A 824 10.01 -4.85 -25.40
N SER A 825 9.80 -4.19 -26.54
CA SER A 825 10.86 -3.65 -27.40
C SER A 825 11.26 -2.22 -27.08
N ARG A 826 10.38 -1.45 -26.43
CA ARG A 826 10.59 -0.03 -26.17
C ARG A 826 11.37 0.14 -24.87
N ILE A 827 12.54 0.75 -24.98
CA ILE A 827 13.55 0.78 -23.91
C ILE A 827 14.17 2.16 -23.76
N LEU A 828 14.72 2.39 -22.58
CA LEU A 828 15.70 3.42 -22.30
C LEU A 828 17.07 2.74 -22.20
N PHE A 829 18.08 3.28 -22.88
CA PHE A 829 19.41 2.68 -22.89
C PHE A 829 20.52 3.73 -22.86
N ASN A 830 21.69 3.30 -22.39
CA ASN A 830 22.91 4.10 -22.43
C ASN A 830 23.65 3.80 -23.75
N PRO A 831 23.81 4.78 -24.67
CA PRO A 831 24.57 4.57 -25.89
C PRO A 831 26.03 4.17 -25.57
N PRO A 832 26.64 3.25 -26.33
CA PRO A 832 27.98 2.75 -26.07
C PRO A 832 29.04 3.86 -26.00
N GLY A 833 29.86 3.80 -24.94
CA GLY A 833 31.01 4.65 -24.54
C GLY A 833 31.08 6.10 -24.99
N GLN A 834 29.99 6.77 -24.69
CA GLN A 834 30.05 8.13 -24.22
C GLN A 834 29.81 8.08 -22.72
N ASN A 835 30.79 8.46 -21.90
CA ASN A 835 30.68 8.33 -20.44
C ASN A 835 29.66 9.31 -19.81
N ILE A 836 29.11 10.28 -20.56
CA ILE A 836 28.33 11.40 -20.02
C ILE A 836 27.34 11.99 -21.07
N VAL A 837 26.51 11.18 -21.74
CA VAL A 837 25.39 11.70 -22.57
C VAL A 837 24.06 11.13 -22.08
N ALA A 838 23.03 11.98 -22.12
CA ALA A 838 21.66 11.69 -21.74
C ALA A 838 21.16 10.34 -22.29
N LEU A 839 20.45 9.60 -21.45
CA LEU A 839 19.83 8.32 -21.80
C LEU A 839 18.95 8.47 -23.04
N LEU A 840 19.05 7.52 -23.97
CA LEU A 840 18.27 7.56 -25.22
C LEU A 840 17.10 6.58 -25.16
N PRO A 841 15.87 7.03 -25.41
CA PRO A 841 14.76 6.13 -25.62
C PRO A 841 14.81 5.58 -27.04
N GLY A 842 14.48 4.31 -27.18
CA GLY A 842 14.49 3.65 -28.46
C GLY A 842 13.76 2.32 -28.45
N GLN A 843 14.05 1.55 -29.48
CA GLN A 843 13.39 0.30 -29.76
C GLN A 843 14.39 -0.77 -30.16
N ILE A 844 14.20 -1.97 -29.63
CA ILE A 844 14.98 -3.15 -30.01
C ILE A 844 14.51 -3.64 -31.38
N GLU A 845 15.40 -3.64 -32.37
CA GLU A 845 15.15 -4.18 -33.71
C GLU A 845 15.47 -5.67 -33.79
N PHE A 846 16.61 -6.08 -33.23
CA PHE A 846 17.06 -7.47 -33.19
C PHE A 846 17.76 -7.78 -31.88
N ILE A 847 17.66 -9.04 -31.47
CA ILE A 847 18.47 -9.60 -30.39
C ILE A 847 19.28 -10.75 -30.98
N LEU A 848 20.59 -10.70 -30.78
CA LEU A 848 21.55 -11.64 -31.33
C LEU A 848 22.28 -12.36 -30.19
N LYS A 849 22.44 -13.68 -30.31
CA LYS A 849 23.24 -14.50 -29.38
C LYS A 849 24.30 -15.29 -30.15
N GLU A 850 25.52 -15.33 -29.64
CA GLU A 850 26.59 -16.16 -30.19
C GLU A 850 26.35 -17.66 -29.94
N PRO A 851 26.77 -18.55 -30.85
CA PRO A 851 26.89 -19.96 -30.54
C PRO A 851 27.83 -20.19 -29.35
N GLU A 852 27.46 -21.10 -28.44
CA GLU A 852 28.28 -21.42 -27.28
C GLU A 852 29.62 -22.06 -27.72
N GLY A 853 30.73 -21.46 -27.29
CA GLY A 853 32.09 -21.97 -27.53
C GLY A 853 32.51 -23.02 -26.51
N ALA A 854 33.73 -23.56 -26.65
CA ALA A 854 34.29 -24.59 -25.75
C ALA A 854 34.42 -24.14 -24.27
N THR A 855 34.37 -22.83 -24.00
CA THR A 855 34.42 -22.22 -22.66
C THR A 855 33.04 -22.02 -22.02
N GLY A 856 31.93 -22.28 -22.75
CA GLY A 856 30.56 -22.17 -22.24
C GLY A 856 29.98 -20.75 -22.15
N GLU A 857 30.76 -19.70 -22.45
CA GLU A 857 30.28 -18.32 -22.47
C GLU A 857 29.74 -17.93 -23.86
N SER A 858 28.51 -17.40 -23.91
CA SER A 858 27.85 -16.91 -25.12
C SER A 858 27.40 -15.47 -24.91
N ARG A 859 27.79 -14.57 -25.82
CA ARG A 859 27.44 -13.14 -25.73
C ARG A 859 26.07 -12.87 -26.33
N ILE A 860 25.34 -11.95 -25.69
CA ILE A 860 24.06 -11.41 -26.17
C ILE A 860 24.29 -9.95 -26.55
N VAL A 861 23.84 -9.55 -27.74
CA VAL A 861 23.90 -8.17 -28.23
C VAL A 861 22.55 -7.77 -28.79
N LEU A 862 22.15 -6.52 -28.56
CA LEU A 862 20.89 -5.96 -29.03
C LEU A 862 21.19 -4.87 -30.07
N LEU A 863 20.54 -4.96 -31.23
CA LEU A 863 20.50 -3.86 -32.18
C LEU A 863 19.29 -2.98 -31.82
N VAL A 864 19.56 -1.72 -31.49
CA VAL A 864 18.55 -0.77 -31.04
C VAL A 864 18.58 0.48 -31.92
N ARG A 865 17.40 1.05 -32.17
CA ARG A 865 17.24 2.29 -32.91
C ARG A 865 16.53 3.31 -32.02
N PRO A 866 17.10 4.51 -31.80
CA PRO A 866 16.49 5.51 -30.95
C PRO A 866 15.34 6.22 -31.65
N PHE A 867 14.42 6.78 -30.86
CA PHE A 867 13.42 7.72 -31.36
C PHE A 867 14.09 9.04 -31.75
N GLN A 868 13.57 9.70 -32.78
CA GLN A 868 14.11 10.98 -33.21
C GLN A 868 13.75 12.08 -32.20
N SER A 869 14.76 12.78 -31.68
CA SER A 869 14.56 13.93 -30.79
C SER A 869 13.83 15.08 -31.50
N LEU A 870 13.06 15.84 -30.71
CA LEU A 870 12.44 17.08 -31.18
C LEU A 870 13.49 18.08 -31.67
N THR A 871 13.09 18.91 -32.65
CA THR A 871 13.88 20.10 -33.01
C THR A 871 13.88 21.11 -31.86
N ALA A 872 14.85 22.04 -31.85
CA ALA A 872 14.93 23.08 -30.83
C ALA A 872 13.68 23.98 -30.76
N GLU A 873 12.97 24.13 -31.89
CA GLU A 873 11.72 24.89 -31.96
C GLU A 873 10.56 24.09 -31.33
N ASP A 874 10.37 22.83 -31.75
CA ASP A 874 9.32 21.97 -31.19
C ASP A 874 9.56 21.65 -29.71
N SER A 875 10.81 21.59 -29.25
CA SER A 875 11.12 21.34 -27.83
C SER A 875 10.64 22.45 -26.89
N LEU A 876 10.45 23.68 -27.40
CA LEU A 876 9.84 24.76 -26.60
C LEU A 876 8.37 24.50 -26.29
N HIS A 877 7.72 23.65 -27.08
CA HIS A 877 6.33 23.24 -26.91
C HIS A 877 6.18 21.87 -26.21
N ASP A 878 7.28 21.28 -25.73
CA ASP A 878 7.23 20.03 -24.97
C ASP A 878 6.76 20.27 -23.53
N LEU A 879 5.47 20.05 -23.32
CA LEU A 879 4.80 20.22 -22.03
C LEU A 879 5.34 19.29 -20.93
N TYR A 880 5.93 18.16 -21.31
CA TYR A 880 6.44 17.17 -20.38
C TYR A 880 7.87 17.51 -19.99
N ALA A 881 8.77 17.74 -20.95
CA ALA A 881 10.17 18.11 -20.69
C ALA A 881 10.28 19.48 -19.99
N ASN A 882 9.39 20.43 -20.30
CA ASN A 882 9.41 21.76 -19.71
C ASN A 882 8.64 21.84 -18.38
N HIS A 883 7.98 20.74 -17.95
CA HIS A 883 7.29 20.71 -16.67
C HIS A 883 8.29 20.75 -15.50
N PRO A 884 8.15 21.65 -14.51
CA PRO A 884 9.13 21.81 -13.43
C PRO A 884 9.32 20.56 -12.57
N LEU A 885 8.24 19.80 -12.32
CA LEU A 885 8.30 18.59 -11.49
C LEU A 885 8.78 17.32 -12.22
N ILE A 886 8.35 17.08 -13.46
CA ILE A 886 8.54 15.77 -14.14
C ILE A 886 9.46 15.81 -15.36
N GLY A 887 9.73 17.02 -15.85
CA GLY A 887 10.58 17.29 -17.00
C GLY A 887 12.06 17.41 -16.63
N SER A 888 12.86 17.96 -17.53
CA SER A 888 14.33 17.96 -17.44
C SER A 888 14.89 18.74 -16.26
N ALA A 889 14.13 19.71 -15.72
CA ALA A 889 14.52 20.47 -14.53
C ALA A 889 14.17 19.77 -13.20
N GLY A 890 13.28 18.77 -13.25
CA GLY A 890 12.77 18.05 -12.09
C GLY A 890 13.20 16.58 -12.10
N ALA A 891 12.22 15.68 -12.00
CA ALA A 891 12.46 14.24 -11.92
C ALA A 891 12.81 13.58 -13.27
N GLY A 892 12.70 14.31 -14.40
CA GLY A 892 13.24 13.90 -15.70
C GLY A 892 12.71 12.58 -16.28
N PHE A 893 11.47 12.19 -15.96
CA PHE A 893 10.93 10.89 -16.37
C PHE A 893 9.90 10.96 -17.51
N ALA A 894 9.54 12.15 -18.00
CA ALA A 894 8.62 12.29 -19.12
C ALA A 894 9.08 13.38 -20.12
N GLN A 895 9.03 13.07 -21.41
CA GLN A 895 9.26 14.04 -22.49
C GLN A 895 8.64 13.58 -23.81
N LEU A 896 8.60 14.48 -24.80
CA LEU A 896 8.19 14.18 -26.17
C LEU A 896 9.38 13.79 -27.05
N TYR A 897 9.11 12.92 -28.01
CA TYR A 897 9.96 12.58 -29.15
C TYR A 897 9.10 12.48 -30.41
N TYR A 898 9.69 12.58 -31.60
CA TYR A 898 8.94 12.23 -32.81
C TYR A 898 8.69 10.72 -32.86
N GLU A 899 7.58 10.33 -33.48
CA GLU A 899 7.24 8.91 -33.70
C GLU A 899 8.24 8.21 -34.65
N GLU A 900 8.90 9.00 -35.50
CA GLU A 900 9.95 8.56 -36.41
C GLU A 900 11.19 8.06 -35.65
N MET A 901 11.80 7.01 -36.18
CA MET A 901 13.07 6.52 -35.66
C MET A 901 14.22 7.32 -36.27
N ALA A 902 15.29 7.55 -35.50
CA ALA A 902 16.50 8.14 -36.03
C ALA A 902 17.18 7.22 -37.05
N ASN A 903 17.99 7.79 -37.94
CA ASN A 903 18.73 7.00 -38.94
C ASN A 903 19.86 6.15 -38.33
N GLU A 904 20.34 6.55 -37.15
CA GLU A 904 21.44 5.89 -36.46
C GLU A 904 20.96 4.61 -35.76
N THR A 905 21.78 3.56 -35.80
CA THR A 905 21.55 2.32 -35.04
C THR A 905 22.69 2.09 -34.07
N TYR A 906 22.34 1.56 -32.91
CA TYR A 906 23.29 1.26 -31.84
C TYR A 906 23.28 -0.24 -31.58
N LEU A 907 24.48 -0.79 -31.43
CA LEU A 907 24.65 -2.14 -30.89
C LEU A 907 24.99 -2.01 -29.42
N ILE A 908 24.18 -2.62 -28.56
CA ILE A 908 24.33 -2.51 -27.12
C ILE A 908 24.37 -3.90 -26.50
N GLU A 909 25.02 -4.03 -25.36
CA GLU A 909 24.94 -5.24 -24.54
C GLU A 909 23.82 -5.10 -23.51
N PRO A 910 23.33 -6.21 -22.92
CA PRO A 910 22.30 -6.13 -21.88
C PRO A 910 22.65 -5.20 -20.71
N ARG A 911 23.94 -5.00 -20.40
CA ARG A 911 24.41 -4.05 -19.37
C ARG A 911 24.12 -2.58 -19.67
N ASN A 912 23.85 -2.24 -20.94
CA ASN A 912 23.51 -0.89 -21.39
C ASN A 912 22.01 -0.62 -21.32
N LEU A 913 21.18 -1.66 -21.10
CA LEU A 913 19.74 -1.49 -20.87
C LEU A 913 19.52 -0.86 -19.51
N VAL A 914 18.72 0.21 -19.49
CA VAL A 914 18.37 0.91 -18.26
C VAL A 914 16.99 0.44 -17.80
N SER A 915 15.98 0.62 -18.64
CA SER A 915 14.58 0.29 -18.32
C SER A 915 13.72 0.12 -19.57
N HIS A 916 12.47 -0.30 -19.38
CA HIS A 916 11.42 -0.12 -20.40
C HIS A 916 10.89 1.32 -20.37
N ILE A 917 10.21 1.72 -21.42
CA ILE A 917 9.48 2.99 -21.49
C ILE A 917 8.01 2.75 -21.83
N ALA A 918 7.13 3.54 -21.20
CA ALA A 918 5.75 3.68 -21.62
C ALA A 918 5.66 4.74 -22.71
N THR A 919 4.77 4.53 -23.67
CA THR A 919 4.70 5.39 -24.86
C THR A 919 3.26 5.57 -25.33
N CYS A 920 2.86 6.81 -25.56
CA CYS A 920 1.51 7.17 -26.02
C CYS A 920 1.63 8.20 -27.16
N PRO A 921 0.88 8.06 -28.26
CA PRO A 921 0.75 9.12 -29.25
C PRO A 921 0.35 10.44 -28.60
N PHE A 922 1.10 11.50 -28.90
CA PHE A 922 0.76 12.85 -28.47
C PHE A 922 -0.15 13.47 -29.53
N THR A 923 -1.39 13.78 -29.14
CA THR A 923 -2.33 14.49 -29.99
C THR A 923 -2.90 15.67 -29.23
N ASP A 924 -2.64 16.85 -29.74
CA ASP A 924 -3.19 18.08 -29.21
C ASP A 924 -3.49 19.06 -30.35
N PRO A 925 -4.77 19.40 -30.57
CA PRO A 925 -5.17 20.31 -31.63
C PRO A 925 -4.62 21.73 -31.50
N GLU A 926 -4.15 22.13 -30.30
CA GLU A 926 -3.62 23.47 -30.05
C GLU A 926 -2.08 23.54 -30.14
N THR A 927 -1.39 22.40 -30.21
CA THR A 927 0.09 22.38 -30.27
C THR A 927 0.64 22.57 -31.67
N THR A 928 1.75 23.30 -31.75
CA THR A 928 2.47 23.65 -32.98
C THR A 928 3.53 22.63 -33.39
N ILE A 929 3.57 21.45 -32.75
CA ILE A 929 4.60 20.44 -33.03
C ILE A 929 4.50 20.00 -34.49
N SER A 930 5.59 20.19 -35.23
CA SER A 930 5.60 20.08 -36.69
C SER A 930 5.34 18.67 -37.24
N ARG A 931 5.51 17.62 -36.42
CA ARG A 931 5.37 16.21 -36.80
C ARG A 931 4.66 15.41 -35.72
N LYS A 932 4.23 14.19 -36.06
CA LYS A 932 3.66 13.25 -35.08
C LYS A 932 4.68 12.96 -33.98
N ALA A 933 4.24 13.14 -32.73
CA ALA A 933 5.05 12.93 -31.55
C ALA A 933 4.50 11.81 -30.66
N LEU A 934 5.37 11.25 -29.83
CA LEU A 934 5.08 10.30 -28.78
C LEU A 934 5.46 10.94 -27.44
N VAL A 935 4.56 10.83 -26.47
CA VAL A 935 4.92 10.95 -25.06
C VAL A 935 5.72 9.71 -24.69
N ILE A 936 6.94 9.91 -24.20
CA ILE A 936 7.79 8.86 -23.66
C ILE A 936 7.89 9.07 -22.15
N LEU A 937 7.46 8.05 -21.40
CA LEU A 937 7.55 8.03 -19.95
C LEU A 937 8.51 6.90 -19.51
N SER A 938 9.56 7.27 -18.81
CA SER A 938 10.55 6.33 -18.27
C SER A 938 9.92 5.47 -17.19
N LEU A 939 10.14 4.15 -17.30
CA LEU A 939 9.79 3.19 -16.26
C LEU A 939 11.05 2.74 -15.51
N ASP A 940 12.08 3.61 -15.46
CA ASP A 940 13.27 3.36 -14.65
C ASP A 940 12.90 3.32 -13.16
N LEU A 941 13.12 2.15 -12.57
CA LEU A 941 12.91 1.88 -11.16
C LEU A 941 14.25 1.80 -10.41
N VAL A 942 15.37 2.15 -11.02
CA VAL A 942 16.71 2.09 -10.40
C VAL A 942 17.17 3.48 -9.98
N SER A 943 16.92 4.49 -10.80
CA SER A 943 17.23 5.89 -10.49
C SER A 943 16.14 6.82 -11.00
N LEU A 944 15.77 7.81 -10.18
CA LEU A 944 15.21 9.04 -10.70
C LEU A 944 16.38 10.01 -10.87
N PRO A 945 16.55 10.66 -12.04
CA PRO A 945 17.52 11.73 -12.20
C PRO A 945 17.03 12.97 -11.43
N ILE A 946 16.99 12.91 -10.10
CA ILE A 946 16.66 14.05 -9.24
C ILE A 946 17.91 14.93 -9.17
N LEU A 947 18.08 15.78 -10.18
CA LEU A 947 19.26 16.64 -10.30
C LEU A 947 19.22 17.85 -9.35
N ILE A 948 18.05 18.24 -8.86
CA ILE A 948 17.88 19.42 -8.00
C ILE A 948 16.74 19.17 -7.01
N LEU A 949 17.01 19.20 -5.70
CA LEU A 949 15.96 19.37 -4.69
C LEU A 949 15.45 20.80 -4.84
N PRO A 950 14.19 21.05 -5.25
CA PRO A 950 13.68 22.41 -5.28
C PRO A 950 13.79 22.99 -3.87
N THR A 951 14.32 24.21 -3.77
CA THR A 951 14.34 24.89 -2.47
C THR A 951 12.88 25.14 -2.05
N ALA A 952 12.60 25.24 -0.75
CA ALA A 952 11.24 25.50 -0.29
C ALA A 952 10.62 26.73 -1.02
N SER A 953 11.43 27.74 -1.36
CA SER A 953 11.04 28.90 -2.16
C SER A 953 10.58 28.59 -3.59
N ASP A 954 11.09 27.53 -4.22
CA ASP A 954 10.77 27.18 -5.62
C ASP A 954 9.44 26.43 -5.74
N LEU A 955 8.89 25.89 -4.64
CA LEU A 955 7.62 25.15 -4.59
C LEU A 955 6.40 26.02 -4.24
N TYR A 956 6.61 27.30 -3.90
CA TYR A 956 5.56 28.22 -3.45
C TYR A 956 5.20 29.32 -4.48
N PHE A 957 5.48 29.12 -5.77
CA PHE A 957 5.07 30.02 -6.85
C PHE A 957 3.97 29.44 -7.75
#